data_AF-Q9MAB0-F1
#
_entry.id   AF-Q9MAB0-F1
#
_cell.length_a   1.000
_cell.length_b   1.000
_cell.length_c   1.000
_cell.angle_alpha   90.00
_cell.angle_beta   90.00
_cell.angle_gamma   90.00
#
_symmetry.space_group_name_H-M   'P 1'
#
loop_
_entity.id
_entity.type
_entity.pdbx_description
1 polymer ?
#
loop_
_entity_poly.entity_id
_entity_poly.type
_entity_poly.pdbx_seq_one_letter_code
_entity_poly.pdbx_strand_id
1 'polypeptide(L)'
;MHRVGSAGSNGGSVRTRKEKKLTYVLNDANDTKLQHCAGINCLDVLKSSVSNDQSYLFTGSRDGTLKRWAFDEDATFCSATFESHVDWVNDAALAGESTLVSCSSDTTVKTWDGLSDGVCTRTLRQHSDYVTCLAVAAKNNNVVASGGLGGEVFIWDIEAALSPVTKPNDANEDSSSNGANGPVTSLRTVGSSNNISVQSSPSHGYTPTIAKGHKESVYALAMNDTGTMLVSGGTEKVLRVWDPRTGSKSMKLRGHTDNVRVLLLDSTGRLWDLGQQRCLHTYAVHTDSVWALACNPSFSHVYSGGRDQCLYLTDLATRESVLLCTKEHPIQQLALQDNSIWVATTDSSVERWPAEVQSPKTVFQRVWLTFTCLQAPAYKEPSITVPGTHPIVQHEILNNKRQILTKDAAGSVKLWDITRGVVVEDYGKISFEEKKEELFEMVSIPSWFTVDTRLGCLSVHLETPQCFSAEMYSADLKVSGRPEDDKINLARETLKGLLGHWLAKKKHKPKPQVLASGDTLSVKDTKKNLSASKTEESSAASDPVYPPFEFSSVSPPSIITEGSQGGPWRKKITEFTGTEDEKDFPLWCLDAVLNNRLPPRENTKLSFFLHPCEGSSVQVVTLGKLSAPRILRVHKVTNYVVEKMVLDNPLDSLAIDAASVSGGQPQPLFSGNGLLQSGLKPWQKLRPSIEILCNSQASQTSRDPTIALFLVLSPDMSLATVRAYVWKKPEDLILNYRVAIAR
;
A
#
# COMPACT_ATOMS: atom_id res chain seq x y z
N MET A 1 -4.35 -12.06 -16.31
CA MET A 1 -3.19 -11.85 -15.43
C MET A 1 -1.93 -12.05 -16.25
N HIS A 2 -1.24 -10.96 -16.63
CA HIS A 2 0.09 -11.06 -17.23
C HIS A 2 1.13 -11.25 -16.13
N ARG A 3 2.03 -12.21 -16.35
CA ARG A 3 3.11 -12.62 -15.47
C ARG A 3 4.14 -11.49 -15.33
N VAL A 4 4.25 -10.86 -14.16
CA VAL A 4 5.45 -10.06 -13.84
C VAL A 4 6.52 -11.07 -13.44
N GLY A 5 7.46 -11.32 -14.34
CA GLY A 5 8.53 -12.29 -14.15
C GLY A 5 9.47 -11.87 -13.03
N SER A 6 9.51 -12.67 -11.96
CA SER A 6 10.63 -12.63 -11.03
C SER A 6 11.78 -13.42 -11.66
N ALA A 7 12.76 -12.73 -12.21
CA ALA A 7 13.97 -13.32 -12.76
C ALA A 7 14.85 -13.85 -11.62
N GLY A 8 14.96 -15.17 -11.50
CA GLY A 8 15.88 -15.83 -10.59
C GLY A 8 17.32 -15.75 -11.11
N SER A 9 18.09 -14.78 -10.62
CA SER A 9 19.55 -14.76 -10.78
C SER A 9 20.20 -15.55 -9.63
N ASN A 10 20.71 -16.74 -9.92
CA ASN A 10 21.60 -17.51 -9.05
C ASN A 10 23.02 -16.94 -9.15
N GLY A 11 23.38 -16.09 -8.18
CA GLY A 11 24.76 -15.69 -7.92
C GLY A 11 24.94 -15.64 -6.41
N GLY A 12 25.84 -16.48 -5.88
CA GLY A 12 26.19 -16.55 -4.46
C GLY A 12 26.82 -15.25 -3.99
N SER A 13 25.99 -14.32 -3.55
CA SER A 13 26.36 -13.17 -2.73
C SER A 13 25.53 -13.28 -1.47
N VAL A 14 26.16 -13.06 -0.31
CA VAL A 14 25.51 -12.95 0.99
C VAL A 14 24.48 -11.82 0.86
N ARG A 15 23.22 -12.18 0.53
CA ARG A 15 22.14 -11.22 0.38
C ARG A 15 21.95 -10.55 1.73
N THR A 16 22.34 -9.29 1.82
CA THR A 16 21.81 -8.40 2.85
C THR A 16 20.30 -8.56 2.80
N ARG A 17 19.70 -8.91 3.96
CA ARG A 17 18.25 -9.07 4.07
C ARG A 17 17.61 -7.79 3.53
N LYS A 18 16.90 -7.89 2.40
CA LYS A 18 16.22 -6.73 1.79
C LYS A 18 15.35 -6.10 2.89
N GLU A 19 15.60 -4.85 3.22
CA GLU A 19 14.85 -4.19 4.29
C GLU A 19 13.36 -4.14 3.92
N LYS A 20 12.51 -4.27 4.93
CA LYS A 20 11.06 -4.26 4.74
C LYS A 20 10.62 -2.89 4.23
N LYS A 21 9.81 -2.87 3.17
CA LYS A 21 9.17 -1.66 2.66
C LYS A 21 7.98 -1.26 3.53
N LEU A 22 7.71 0.04 3.66
CA LEU A 22 6.48 0.56 4.25
C LEU A 22 5.64 1.19 3.16
N THR A 23 4.39 0.77 3.02
CA THR A 23 3.43 1.34 2.07
C THR A 23 2.29 1.99 2.84
N TYR A 24 1.78 3.12 2.35
CA TYR A 24 0.52 3.66 2.84
C TYR A 24 -0.44 3.91 1.67
N VAL A 25 -1.69 3.54 1.86
CA VAL A 25 -2.76 3.65 0.85
C VAL A 25 -3.63 4.85 1.21
N LEU A 26 -3.81 5.74 0.24
CA LEU A 26 -4.60 6.96 0.37
C LEU A 26 -6.00 6.74 -0.19
N ASN A 27 -6.98 7.26 0.53
CA ASN A 27 -8.39 7.26 0.15
C ASN A 27 -8.87 8.70 -0.02
N ASP A 28 -9.71 8.95 -1.01
CA ASP A 28 -10.32 10.26 -1.18
C ASP A 28 -11.32 10.47 -0.03
N ALA A 29 -11.36 11.68 0.52
CA ALA A 29 -12.35 12.07 1.52
C ALA A 29 -13.75 12.26 0.91
N ASN A 30 -13.81 12.63 -0.37
CA ASN A 30 -15.06 12.88 -1.10
C ASN A 30 -15.68 11.58 -1.63
N ASP A 31 -14.88 10.55 -1.89
CA ASP A 31 -15.42 9.24 -2.17
C ASP A 31 -16.10 8.73 -0.90
N THR A 32 -17.41 8.50 -0.99
CA THR A 32 -18.14 7.87 0.11
C THR A 32 -17.45 6.56 0.43
N LYS A 33 -16.72 6.51 1.56
CA LYS A 33 -15.91 5.40 2.11
C LYS A 33 -16.50 3.98 2.04
N LEU A 34 -17.76 3.93 1.68
CA LEU A 34 -18.62 2.78 1.63
C LEU A 34 -18.56 2.07 0.29
N GLN A 35 -18.06 2.68 -0.79
CA GLN A 35 -18.01 2.08 -2.12
C GLN A 35 -16.69 1.36 -2.39
N HIS A 36 -16.74 0.33 -3.25
CA HIS A 36 -15.54 -0.29 -3.82
C HIS A 36 -14.96 0.61 -4.91
N CYS A 37 -13.64 0.61 -5.09
CA CYS A 37 -12.98 1.41 -6.14
C CYS A 37 -12.37 0.56 -7.26
N ALA A 38 -12.57 -0.77 -7.24
CA ALA A 38 -12.06 -1.68 -8.25
C ALA A 38 -13.03 -2.85 -8.47
N GLY A 39 -12.77 -3.65 -9.51
CA GLY A 39 -13.63 -4.76 -9.92
C GLY A 39 -13.92 -5.77 -8.82
N ILE A 40 -15.15 -6.29 -8.79
CA ILE A 40 -15.62 -7.22 -7.77
C ILE A 40 -15.45 -8.66 -8.28
N ASN A 41 -14.67 -9.45 -7.56
CA ASN A 41 -14.34 -10.82 -7.95
C ASN A 41 -15.27 -11.85 -7.32
N CYS A 42 -15.83 -11.58 -6.13
CA CYS A 42 -16.66 -12.53 -5.42
C CYS A 42 -17.84 -11.87 -4.70
N LEU A 43 -18.89 -12.67 -4.53
CA LEU A 43 -20.17 -12.30 -3.93
C LEU A 43 -20.69 -13.48 -3.11
N ASP A 44 -21.25 -13.20 -1.95
CA ASP A 44 -22.04 -14.18 -1.19
C ASP A 44 -23.19 -13.48 -0.46
N VAL A 45 -24.28 -14.20 -0.20
CA VAL A 45 -25.51 -13.62 0.37
C VAL A 45 -25.87 -14.36 1.65
N LEU A 46 -25.95 -13.62 2.76
CA LEU A 46 -26.50 -14.11 4.01
C LEU A 46 -27.97 -13.71 4.11
N LYS A 47 -28.85 -14.72 4.11
CA LYS A 47 -30.28 -14.53 4.34
C LYS A 47 -30.56 -14.61 5.84
N SER A 48 -31.37 -13.67 6.34
CA SER A 48 -32.01 -13.84 7.64
C SER A 48 -33.09 -14.92 7.56
N SER A 49 -33.09 -15.83 8.53
CA SER A 49 -34.11 -16.88 8.68
C SER A 49 -35.36 -16.41 9.45
N VAL A 50 -35.32 -15.20 10.04
CA VAL A 50 -36.40 -14.64 10.87
C VAL A 50 -36.96 -13.38 10.22
N SER A 51 -38.29 -13.25 10.19
CA SER A 51 -39.07 -12.30 9.39
C SER A 51 -38.83 -10.79 9.64
N ASN A 52 -37.84 -10.41 10.46
CA ASN A 52 -37.53 -9.01 10.83
C ASN A 52 -36.03 -8.64 10.78
N ASP A 53 -35.14 -9.54 10.33
CA ASP A 53 -33.69 -9.25 10.30
C ASP A 53 -33.21 -8.93 8.87
N GLN A 54 -32.32 -7.95 8.75
CA GLN A 54 -31.78 -7.45 7.48
C GLN A 54 -30.99 -8.55 6.74
N SER A 55 -31.16 -8.61 5.41
CA SER A 55 -30.33 -9.45 4.55
C SER A 55 -29.01 -8.75 4.25
N TYR A 56 -27.93 -9.54 4.14
CA TYR A 56 -26.59 -9.01 3.90
C TYR A 56 -25.96 -9.58 2.63
N LEU A 57 -25.41 -8.70 1.81
CA LEU A 57 -24.59 -9.04 0.66
C LEU A 57 -23.13 -8.80 1.03
N PHE A 58 -22.29 -9.81 0.85
CA PHE A 58 -20.84 -9.70 0.99
C PHE A 58 -20.20 -9.57 -0.39
N THR A 59 -19.32 -8.60 -0.55
CA THR A 59 -18.61 -8.34 -1.81
C THR A 59 -17.11 -8.33 -1.53
N GLY A 60 -16.32 -9.02 -2.37
CA GLY A 60 -14.85 -8.97 -2.33
C GLY A 60 -14.28 -8.36 -3.60
N SER A 61 -13.40 -7.37 -3.43
CA SER A 61 -12.93 -6.52 -4.53
C SER A 61 -11.42 -6.62 -4.77
N ARG A 62 -11.03 -6.23 -5.99
CA ARG A 62 -9.63 -6.00 -6.38
C ARG A 62 -8.98 -4.82 -5.66
N ASP A 63 -9.71 -4.03 -4.88
CA ASP A 63 -9.15 -3.00 -3.99
C ASP A 63 -8.54 -3.56 -2.69
N GLY A 64 -8.64 -4.89 -2.50
CA GLY A 64 -8.13 -5.60 -1.33
C GLY A 64 -9.03 -5.49 -0.11
N THR A 65 -10.27 -5.06 -0.26
CA THR A 65 -11.28 -4.99 0.81
C THR A 65 -12.43 -5.95 0.54
N LEU A 66 -13.08 -6.41 1.63
CA LEU A 66 -14.45 -6.92 1.55
C LEU A 66 -15.41 -5.91 2.16
N LYS A 67 -16.66 -5.93 1.71
CA LYS A 67 -17.73 -5.10 2.26
C LYS A 67 -18.98 -5.91 2.52
N ARG A 68 -19.71 -5.52 3.57
CA ARG A 68 -21.05 -6.02 3.87
C ARG A 68 -22.05 -4.92 3.58
N TRP A 69 -23.02 -5.22 2.74
CA TRP A 69 -24.12 -4.35 2.36
C TRP A 69 -25.39 -4.86 3.02
N ALA A 70 -25.99 -4.03 3.86
CA ALA A 70 -27.35 -4.26 4.30
C ALA A 70 -28.27 -3.84 3.18
N PHE A 71 -29.22 -4.71 2.82
CA PHE A 71 -30.16 -4.41 1.77
C PHE A 71 -31.57 -4.87 2.12
N ASP A 72 -32.52 -4.09 1.62
CA ASP A 72 -33.95 -4.38 1.62
C ASP A 72 -34.49 -4.21 0.18
N GLU A 73 -35.79 -4.35 -0.03
CA GLU A 73 -36.42 -4.16 -1.35
C GLU A 73 -36.15 -2.77 -1.93
N ASP A 74 -36.09 -1.73 -1.08
CA ASP A 74 -36.02 -0.32 -1.50
C ASP A 74 -34.63 0.33 -1.37
N ALA A 75 -33.71 -0.23 -0.58
CA ALA A 75 -32.45 0.44 -0.25
C ALA A 75 -31.28 -0.51 -0.01
N THR A 76 -30.09 -0.05 -0.38
CA THR A 76 -28.80 -0.70 -0.09
C THR A 76 -27.85 0.29 0.57
N PHE A 77 -27.23 -0.08 1.69
CA PHE A 77 -26.17 0.73 2.29
C PHE A 77 -25.04 -0.16 2.80
N CYS A 78 -23.80 0.36 2.76
CA CYS A 78 -22.65 -0.37 3.30
C CYS A 78 -22.72 -0.33 4.83
N SER A 79 -22.78 -1.52 5.43
CA SER A 79 -22.82 -1.72 6.87
C SER A 79 -21.42 -1.83 7.47
N ALA A 80 -20.50 -2.57 6.82
CA ALA A 80 -19.13 -2.76 7.32
C ALA A 80 -18.12 -2.90 6.17
N THR A 81 -16.85 -2.56 6.44
CA THR A 81 -15.71 -2.78 5.54
C THR A 81 -14.64 -3.58 6.25
N PHE A 82 -14.28 -4.73 5.68
CA PHE A 82 -13.28 -5.67 6.17
C PHE A 82 -11.96 -5.39 5.47
N GLU A 83 -11.04 -4.73 6.16
CA GLU A 83 -9.78 -4.27 5.59
C GLU A 83 -8.59 -4.95 6.28
N SER A 84 -8.04 -5.97 5.63
CA SER A 84 -6.83 -6.67 6.10
C SER A 84 -6.02 -7.30 4.97
N HIS A 85 -6.67 -7.62 3.84
CA HIS A 85 -5.98 -8.09 2.65
C HIS A 85 -5.16 -6.98 2.01
N VAL A 86 -4.00 -7.36 1.47
CA VAL A 86 -3.00 -6.45 0.89
C VAL A 86 -3.06 -6.44 -0.64
N ASP A 87 -3.79 -7.38 -1.21
CA ASP A 87 -3.95 -7.59 -2.64
C ASP A 87 -5.38 -8.02 -2.95
N TRP A 88 -5.68 -8.25 -4.23
CA TRP A 88 -7.01 -8.61 -4.71
C TRP A 88 -7.65 -9.72 -3.88
N VAL A 89 -8.88 -9.50 -3.42
CA VAL A 89 -9.71 -10.58 -2.88
C VAL A 89 -10.25 -11.34 -4.07
N ASN A 90 -9.94 -12.63 -4.17
CA ASN A 90 -10.28 -13.46 -5.33
C ASN A 90 -11.57 -14.23 -5.10
N ASP A 91 -11.79 -14.73 -3.87
CA ASP A 91 -13.00 -15.45 -3.51
C ASP A 91 -13.38 -15.20 -2.04
N ALA A 92 -14.66 -15.34 -1.74
CA ALA A 92 -15.20 -15.22 -0.40
C ALA A 92 -16.46 -16.08 -0.26
N ALA A 93 -16.58 -16.80 0.84
CA ALA A 93 -17.71 -17.66 1.11
C ALA A 93 -18.04 -17.69 2.60
N LEU A 94 -19.33 -17.80 2.92
CA LEU A 94 -19.85 -17.97 4.26
C LEU A 94 -19.74 -19.44 4.67
N ALA A 95 -19.05 -19.67 5.79
CA ALA A 95 -18.97 -20.95 6.49
C ALA A 95 -19.76 -20.85 7.80
N GLY A 96 -20.75 -21.72 7.96
CA GLY A 96 -21.61 -21.69 9.13
C GLY A 96 -22.57 -20.52 9.20
N GLU A 97 -22.88 -20.07 10.42
CA GLU A 97 -23.93 -19.07 10.62
C GLU A 97 -23.46 -17.64 10.28
N SER A 98 -22.22 -17.29 10.63
CA SER A 98 -21.68 -15.94 10.39
C SER A 98 -20.21 -15.89 10.00
N THR A 99 -19.50 -17.01 9.91
CA THR A 99 -18.05 -16.95 9.64
C THR A 99 -17.81 -16.72 8.15
N LEU A 100 -17.25 -15.57 7.80
CA LEU A 100 -16.84 -15.29 6.44
C LEU A 100 -15.40 -15.78 6.26
N VAL A 101 -15.14 -16.49 5.16
CA VAL A 101 -13.79 -16.89 4.76
C VAL A 101 -13.47 -16.23 3.43
N SER A 102 -12.31 -15.59 3.32
CA SER A 102 -11.85 -14.95 2.09
C SER A 102 -10.47 -15.42 1.69
N CYS A 103 -10.18 -15.41 0.39
CA CYS A 103 -8.88 -15.73 -0.15
C CYS A 103 -8.37 -14.63 -1.09
N SER A 104 -7.05 -14.44 -1.13
CA SER A 104 -6.46 -13.29 -1.82
C SER A 104 -5.19 -13.62 -2.57
N SER A 105 -4.84 -12.73 -3.50
CA SER A 105 -3.55 -12.69 -4.17
C SER A 105 -2.39 -12.30 -3.23
N ASP A 106 -2.66 -11.93 -1.97
CA ASP A 106 -1.63 -11.75 -0.94
C ASP A 106 -1.12 -13.08 -0.33
N THR A 107 -1.47 -14.20 -0.95
CA THR A 107 -1.16 -15.59 -0.57
C THR A 107 -1.79 -16.04 0.75
N THR A 108 -2.79 -15.32 1.26
CA THR A 108 -3.46 -15.66 2.51
C THR A 108 -4.91 -16.06 2.34
N VAL A 109 -5.37 -16.90 3.26
CA VAL A 109 -6.79 -17.13 3.55
C VAL A 109 -7.08 -16.46 4.88
N LYS A 110 -8.14 -15.66 4.96
CA LYS A 110 -8.53 -14.97 6.19
C LYS A 110 -9.93 -15.40 6.61
N THR A 111 -10.12 -15.47 7.91
CA THR A 111 -11.45 -15.64 8.51
C THR A 111 -11.87 -14.34 9.18
N TRP A 112 -13.18 -14.13 9.20
CA TRP A 112 -13.83 -12.94 9.75
C TRP A 112 -15.14 -13.35 10.41
N ASP A 113 -15.54 -12.61 11.43
CA ASP A 113 -16.94 -12.63 11.85
C ASP A 113 -17.73 -11.71 10.92
N GLY A 114 -18.55 -12.30 10.06
CA GLY A 114 -19.34 -11.62 9.04
C GLY A 114 -20.38 -10.66 9.60
N LEU A 115 -20.76 -10.76 10.88
CA LEU A 115 -21.67 -9.83 11.55
C LEU A 115 -20.96 -8.74 12.36
N SER A 116 -19.64 -8.85 12.55
CA SER A 116 -18.82 -7.83 13.23
C SER A 116 -18.54 -6.58 12.38
N ASP A 117 -17.84 -5.60 12.97
CA ASP A 117 -17.42 -4.34 12.32
C ASP A 117 -16.16 -4.49 11.43
N GLY A 118 -15.87 -5.69 10.93
CA GLY A 118 -14.81 -5.88 9.94
C GLY A 118 -13.48 -6.41 10.46
N VAL A 119 -13.42 -6.90 11.70
CA VAL A 119 -12.17 -7.36 12.32
C VAL A 119 -11.79 -8.76 11.80
N CYS A 120 -10.55 -8.91 11.32
CA CYS A 120 -10.02 -10.21 10.92
C CYS A 120 -9.77 -11.08 12.17
N THR A 121 -10.36 -12.28 12.20
CA THR A 121 -10.21 -13.23 13.30
C THR A 121 -8.95 -14.08 13.16
N ARG A 122 -8.64 -14.55 11.95
CA ARG A 122 -7.44 -15.37 11.67
C ARG A 122 -6.87 -15.10 10.30
N THR A 123 -5.54 -15.19 10.17
CA THR A 123 -4.83 -15.19 8.88
C THR A 123 -4.05 -16.49 8.75
N LEU A 124 -4.36 -17.24 7.70
CA LEU A 124 -3.77 -18.54 7.35
C LEU A 124 -2.80 -18.31 6.19
N ARG A 125 -1.55 -18.76 6.33
CA ARG A 125 -0.40 -18.43 5.46
C ARG A 125 0.27 -19.66 4.85
N GLN A 126 -0.48 -20.75 4.68
CA GLN A 126 0.07 -22.02 4.20
C GLN A 126 0.25 -22.05 2.68
N HIS A 127 -0.48 -21.23 1.92
CA HIS A 127 -0.31 -21.13 0.47
C HIS A 127 0.99 -20.41 0.11
N SER A 128 1.68 -20.93 -0.91
CA SER A 128 2.94 -20.39 -1.42
C SER A 128 2.77 -19.34 -2.53
N ASP A 129 1.58 -19.23 -3.12
CA ASP A 129 1.25 -18.32 -4.22
C ASP A 129 -0.21 -17.83 -4.07
N TYR A 130 -0.73 -17.10 -5.05
CA TYR A 130 -2.06 -16.47 -4.99
C TYR A 130 -3.15 -17.51 -4.78
N VAL A 131 -4.05 -17.26 -3.83
CA VAL A 131 -5.20 -18.11 -3.54
C VAL A 131 -6.38 -17.60 -4.35
N THR A 132 -6.92 -18.43 -5.23
CA THR A 132 -7.83 -18.01 -6.31
C THR A 132 -9.29 -18.38 -6.09
N CYS A 133 -9.55 -19.41 -5.30
CA CYS A 133 -10.90 -19.96 -5.14
C CYS A 133 -11.08 -20.66 -3.78
N LEU A 134 -12.32 -20.67 -3.32
CA LEU A 134 -12.78 -21.35 -2.11
C LEU A 134 -13.90 -22.33 -2.47
N ALA A 135 -14.16 -23.28 -1.57
CA ALA A 135 -15.36 -24.11 -1.60
C ALA A 135 -15.81 -24.43 -0.18
N VAL A 136 -17.11 -24.38 0.07
CA VAL A 136 -17.70 -24.59 1.40
C VAL A 136 -18.74 -25.70 1.33
N ALA A 137 -18.85 -26.50 2.40
CA ALA A 137 -19.86 -27.54 2.53
C ALA A 137 -21.08 -26.94 3.23
N ALA A 138 -22.15 -26.66 2.48
CA ALA A 138 -23.32 -25.94 2.99
C ALA A 138 -24.00 -26.57 4.22
N LYS A 139 -23.91 -27.90 4.41
CA LYS A 139 -24.44 -28.59 5.60
C LYS A 139 -23.38 -28.92 6.64
N ASN A 140 -22.10 -28.91 6.26
CA ASN A 140 -20.98 -29.09 7.17
C ASN A 140 -20.23 -27.77 7.30
N ASN A 141 -20.82 -26.91 8.13
CA ASN A 141 -20.50 -25.51 8.36
C ASN A 141 -19.05 -25.19 8.72
N ASN A 142 -18.26 -26.22 9.04
CA ASN A 142 -16.91 -26.07 9.55
C ASN A 142 -15.82 -26.38 8.51
N VAL A 143 -16.16 -27.05 7.40
CA VAL A 143 -15.17 -27.48 6.40
C VAL A 143 -15.14 -26.53 5.22
N VAL A 144 -13.96 -25.97 4.95
CA VAL A 144 -13.70 -25.08 3.81
C VAL A 144 -12.49 -25.59 3.05
N ALA A 145 -12.52 -25.55 1.72
CA ALA A 145 -11.36 -25.81 0.89
C ALA A 145 -10.88 -24.52 0.21
N SER A 146 -9.58 -24.43 -0.04
CA SER A 146 -8.97 -23.30 -0.74
C SER A 146 -7.95 -23.79 -1.76
N GLY A 147 -7.92 -23.16 -2.93
CA GLY A 147 -7.05 -23.52 -4.05
C GLY A 147 -6.24 -22.33 -4.53
N GLY A 148 -5.00 -22.58 -4.94
CA GLY A 148 -4.09 -21.51 -5.37
C GLY A 148 -3.34 -21.78 -6.67
N LEU A 149 -2.63 -20.75 -7.13
CA LEU A 149 -1.82 -20.80 -8.36
C LEU A 149 -0.61 -21.74 -8.24
N GLY A 150 -0.14 -21.99 -7.01
CA GLY A 150 0.91 -22.98 -6.72
C GLY A 150 0.48 -24.43 -6.92
N GLY A 151 -0.79 -24.68 -7.28
CA GLY A 151 -1.36 -26.03 -7.41
C GLY A 151 -1.72 -26.68 -6.08
N GLU A 152 -1.61 -25.93 -4.99
CA GLU A 152 -1.95 -26.37 -3.64
C GLU A 152 -3.46 -26.30 -3.44
N VAL A 153 -4.03 -27.35 -2.83
CA VAL A 153 -5.40 -27.39 -2.36
C VAL A 153 -5.37 -27.82 -0.89
N PHE A 154 -5.79 -26.91 -0.03
CA PHE A 154 -5.89 -27.12 1.41
C PHE A 154 -7.35 -27.22 1.84
N ILE A 155 -7.61 -28.13 2.77
CA ILE A 155 -8.91 -28.34 3.42
C ILE A 155 -8.75 -27.96 4.89
N TRP A 156 -9.61 -27.05 5.31
CA TRP A 156 -9.62 -26.38 6.58
C TRP A 156 -10.83 -26.82 7.39
N ASP A 157 -10.58 -27.04 8.66
CA ASP A 157 -11.56 -27.11 9.74
C ASP A 157 -11.43 -25.77 10.46
N ILE A 158 -12.42 -24.91 10.28
CA ILE A 158 -12.36 -23.51 10.69
C ILE A 158 -12.41 -23.38 12.21
N GLU A 159 -13.24 -24.16 12.89
CA GLU A 159 -13.36 -24.21 14.35
C GLU A 159 -12.06 -24.69 14.98
N ALA A 160 -11.44 -25.75 14.44
CA ALA A 160 -10.13 -26.21 14.90
C ALA A 160 -9.04 -25.15 14.64
N ALA A 161 -9.10 -24.44 13.51
CA ALA A 161 -8.17 -23.35 13.19
C ALA A 161 -8.36 -22.08 14.07
N LEU A 162 -9.57 -21.88 14.60
CA LEU A 162 -9.95 -20.79 15.51
C LEU A 162 -9.70 -21.15 16.98
N SER A 163 -9.63 -22.43 17.33
CA SER A 163 -9.40 -22.88 18.71
C SER A 163 -8.06 -22.36 19.27
N PRO A 164 -8.03 -21.81 20.50
CA PRO A 164 -6.80 -21.30 21.09
C PRO A 164 -5.84 -22.45 21.43
N VAL A 165 -4.59 -22.34 20.99
CA VAL A 165 -3.53 -23.31 21.31
C VAL A 165 -3.22 -23.22 22.81
N THR A 166 -3.69 -24.18 23.61
CA THR A 166 -3.24 -24.33 25.00
C THR A 166 -1.76 -24.71 25.00
N LYS A 167 -0.91 -23.86 25.59
CA LYS A 167 0.48 -24.22 25.89
C LYS A 167 0.46 -25.46 26.79
N PRO A 168 1.18 -26.56 26.50
CA PRO A 168 1.47 -27.52 27.54
C PRO A 168 2.36 -26.81 28.58
N ASN A 169 1.93 -26.83 29.84
CA ASN A 169 2.79 -26.45 30.95
C ASN A 169 3.93 -27.48 30.99
N ASP A 170 5.16 -27.02 30.77
CA ASP A 170 6.33 -27.72 31.26
C ASP A 170 6.29 -27.68 32.79
N ALA A 171 5.73 -28.73 33.38
CA ALA A 171 5.97 -29.08 34.78
C ALA A 171 6.92 -30.29 34.80
N ASN A 172 8.16 -30.02 35.18
CA ASN A 172 9.06 -31.04 35.72
C ASN A 172 8.34 -31.80 36.84
N GLU A 173 8.41 -33.13 36.82
CA GLU A 173 8.74 -33.92 38.01
C GLU A 173 9.15 -35.34 37.60
N ASP A 174 10.41 -35.68 37.92
CA ASP A 174 10.94 -37.04 37.95
C ASP A 174 10.16 -37.89 38.97
N SER A 175 9.71 -39.09 38.59
CA SER A 175 9.91 -40.31 39.39
C SER A 175 9.35 -41.55 38.68
N SER A 176 10.13 -42.62 38.78
CA SER A 176 9.92 -43.96 38.23
C SER A 176 8.80 -44.75 38.93
N SER A 177 8.03 -45.57 38.17
CA SER A 177 8.00 -47.05 38.33
C SER A 177 6.92 -47.75 37.47
N ASN A 178 7.37 -48.81 36.76
CA ASN A 178 6.73 -50.07 36.35
C ASN A 178 5.22 -50.21 36.07
N GLY A 179 4.91 -50.82 34.90
CA GLY A 179 3.72 -51.65 34.71
C GLY A 179 3.28 -51.82 33.25
N ALA A 180 3.49 -53.00 32.67
CA ALA A 180 3.27 -53.35 31.27
C ALA A 180 1.79 -53.52 30.84
N ASN A 181 1.46 -53.24 29.57
CA ASN A 181 0.94 -54.22 28.59
C ASN A 181 0.35 -53.58 27.29
N GLY A 182 0.81 -54.07 26.12
CA GLY A 182 -0.01 -54.17 24.88
C GLY A 182 0.37 -53.24 23.71
N PRO A 183 0.22 -53.67 22.43
CA PRO A 183 1.39 -53.81 21.56
C PRO A 183 1.53 -52.77 20.43
N VAL A 184 2.79 -52.71 20.00
CA VAL A 184 3.41 -51.95 18.91
C VAL A 184 3.05 -52.52 17.54
N THR A 185 2.73 -51.67 16.57
CA THR A 185 3.17 -51.84 15.16
C THR A 185 3.43 -50.48 14.52
N SER A 186 4.62 -49.94 14.82
CA SER A 186 5.30 -49.01 13.91
C SER A 186 5.95 -49.81 12.78
N LEU A 187 5.64 -49.46 11.53
CA LEU A 187 6.53 -49.74 10.42
C LEU A 187 6.97 -48.41 9.80
N ARG A 188 8.23 -48.08 10.08
CA ARG A 188 9.03 -47.10 9.34
C ARG A 188 9.22 -47.63 7.91
N THR A 189 9.32 -46.71 6.96
CA THR A 189 10.09 -46.95 5.74
C THR A 189 11.02 -45.77 5.52
N VAL A 190 12.32 -46.07 5.60
CA VAL A 190 13.44 -45.19 5.26
C VAL A 190 13.76 -45.42 3.78
N GLY A 191 14.01 -44.36 3.00
CA GLY A 191 14.54 -44.52 1.63
C GLY A 191 14.48 -43.29 0.72
N SER A 192 15.29 -42.28 1.02
CA SER A 192 16.01 -41.34 0.13
C SER A 192 15.40 -40.83 -1.18
N SER A 193 15.25 -39.50 -1.30
CA SER A 193 15.98 -38.67 -2.29
C SER A 193 15.75 -37.17 -2.06
N ASN A 194 16.85 -36.42 -2.15
CA ASN A 194 17.00 -34.99 -1.88
C ASN A 194 15.89 -34.10 -2.44
N ASN A 195 15.25 -33.33 -1.56
CA ASN A 195 14.77 -31.98 -1.87
C ASN A 195 14.91 -31.14 -0.61
N ILE A 196 15.70 -30.07 -0.71
CA ILE A 196 15.83 -29.04 0.32
C ILE A 196 14.49 -28.30 0.37
N SER A 197 13.57 -28.75 1.23
CA SER A 197 12.43 -27.93 1.63
C SER A 197 12.97 -26.87 2.57
N VAL A 198 12.85 -25.60 2.17
CA VAL A 198 12.99 -24.47 3.09
C VAL A 198 11.82 -24.57 4.07
N GLN A 199 12.04 -25.29 5.18
CA GLN A 199 11.09 -25.29 6.29
C GLN A 199 11.24 -23.94 6.99
N SER A 200 10.31 -23.02 6.72
CA SER A 200 9.92 -22.04 7.71
C SER A 200 9.44 -22.82 8.94
N SER A 201 10.10 -22.62 10.08
CA SER A 201 9.75 -23.19 11.37
C SER A 201 8.22 -23.17 11.58
N PRO A 202 7.54 -24.31 11.77
CA PRO A 202 6.14 -24.30 12.10
C PRO A 202 6.02 -23.77 13.53
N SER A 203 5.42 -22.58 13.68
CA SER A 203 4.81 -22.20 14.95
C SER A 203 3.77 -23.29 15.28
N HIS A 204 4.01 -24.06 16.34
CA HIS A 204 3.16 -25.13 16.84
C HIS A 204 1.67 -24.69 16.86
N GLY A 205 0.88 -25.22 15.92
CA GLY A 205 -0.52 -24.82 15.69
C GLY A 205 -1.11 -25.55 14.48
N TYR A 206 -2.44 -25.70 14.49
CA TYR A 206 -3.30 -26.36 13.47
C TYR A 206 -2.68 -26.52 12.06
N THR A 207 -2.69 -27.74 11.53
CA THR A 207 -2.27 -28.07 10.16
C THR A 207 -3.45 -28.47 9.29
N PRO A 208 -3.71 -27.80 8.14
CA PRO A 208 -4.79 -28.21 7.25
C PRO A 208 -4.51 -29.56 6.57
N THR A 209 -5.57 -30.21 6.11
CA THR A 209 -5.46 -31.41 5.27
C THR A 209 -5.10 -31.01 3.84
N ILE A 210 -4.13 -31.71 3.21
CA ILE A 210 -3.66 -31.39 1.85
C ILE A 210 -4.24 -32.38 0.84
N ALA A 211 -4.95 -31.88 -0.16
CA ALA A 211 -5.38 -32.67 -1.32
C ALA A 211 -4.22 -32.82 -2.34
N LYS A 212 -3.33 -33.78 -2.07
CA LYS A 212 -2.04 -33.93 -2.78
C LYS A 212 -2.19 -34.40 -4.22
N GLY A 213 -2.01 -33.54 -5.22
CA GLY A 213 -1.74 -34.02 -6.59
C GLY A 213 -2.20 -33.17 -7.76
N HIS A 214 -2.70 -31.97 -7.52
CA HIS A 214 -2.60 -30.89 -8.51
C HIS A 214 -1.13 -30.51 -8.67
N LYS A 215 -0.70 -30.32 -9.93
CA LYS A 215 0.65 -29.88 -10.29
C LYS A 215 0.66 -28.52 -10.97
N GLU A 216 -0.49 -28.07 -11.44
CA GLU A 216 -0.67 -26.76 -12.04
C GLU A 216 -1.70 -25.91 -11.29
N SER A 217 -1.81 -24.64 -11.68
CA SER A 217 -2.65 -23.64 -11.05
C SER A 217 -4.12 -24.04 -10.99
N VAL A 218 -4.69 -23.93 -9.79
CA VAL A 218 -6.12 -24.14 -9.53
C VAL A 218 -6.85 -22.82 -9.72
N TYR A 219 -7.98 -22.85 -10.42
CA TYR A 219 -8.83 -21.68 -10.68
C TYR A 219 -10.26 -21.86 -10.18
N ALA A 220 -10.72 -23.11 -10.01
CA ALA A 220 -12.05 -23.42 -9.57
C ALA A 220 -12.04 -24.51 -8.51
N LEU A 221 -12.86 -24.33 -7.48
CA LEU A 221 -13.18 -25.35 -6.49
C LEU A 221 -14.69 -25.41 -6.31
N ALA A 222 -15.19 -26.61 -6.05
CA ALA A 222 -16.56 -26.83 -5.59
C ALA A 222 -16.57 -27.98 -4.60
N MET A 223 -17.43 -27.89 -3.60
CA MET A 223 -17.67 -28.97 -2.64
C MET A 223 -19.17 -29.25 -2.59
N ASN A 224 -19.55 -30.51 -2.38
CA ASN A 224 -20.96 -30.84 -2.19
C ASN A 224 -21.46 -30.43 -0.79
N ASP A 225 -22.78 -30.29 -0.65
CA ASP A 225 -23.41 -29.85 0.60
C ASP A 225 -22.97 -30.66 1.83
N THR A 226 -22.78 -31.98 1.66
CA THR A 226 -22.39 -32.90 2.74
C THR A 226 -20.91 -32.87 3.07
N GLY A 227 -20.07 -32.20 2.27
CA GLY A 227 -18.62 -32.17 2.47
C GLY A 227 -17.96 -33.54 2.30
N THR A 228 -18.46 -34.38 1.41
CA THR A 228 -17.90 -35.71 1.11
C THR A 228 -17.17 -35.76 -0.23
N MET A 229 -17.34 -34.73 -1.07
CA MET A 229 -16.72 -34.63 -2.39
C MET A 229 -16.22 -33.21 -2.62
N LEU A 230 -14.93 -33.10 -2.94
CA LEU A 230 -14.29 -31.87 -3.37
C LEU A 230 -13.84 -32.03 -4.81
N VAL A 231 -14.22 -31.10 -5.68
CA VAL A 231 -13.79 -31.07 -7.08
C VAL A 231 -12.97 -29.82 -7.35
N SER A 232 -11.88 -29.99 -8.07
CA SER A 232 -10.94 -28.94 -8.41
C SER A 232 -10.67 -28.89 -9.92
N GLY A 233 -10.63 -27.68 -10.45
CA GLY A 233 -10.41 -27.37 -11.86
C GLY A 233 -9.37 -26.26 -12.03
N GLY A 234 -8.66 -26.28 -13.15
CA GLY A 234 -7.61 -25.29 -13.44
C GLY A 234 -6.98 -25.49 -14.81
N THR A 235 -5.71 -25.11 -14.95
CA THR A 235 -5.01 -25.13 -16.25
C THR A 235 -4.70 -26.53 -16.76
N GLU A 236 -4.80 -27.55 -15.89
CA GLU A 236 -4.64 -28.95 -16.30
C GLU A 236 -5.77 -29.42 -17.23
N LYS A 237 -6.86 -28.64 -17.39
CA LYS A 237 -8.03 -28.95 -18.22
C LYS A 237 -8.78 -30.24 -17.83
N VAL A 238 -8.46 -30.76 -16.66
CA VAL A 238 -8.99 -31.99 -16.07
C VAL A 238 -9.58 -31.64 -14.73
N LEU A 239 -10.76 -32.18 -14.42
CA LEU A 239 -11.34 -32.06 -13.09
C LEU A 239 -10.80 -33.18 -12.21
N ARG A 240 -10.39 -32.83 -11.00
CA ARG A 240 -9.93 -33.82 -10.01
C ARG A 240 -10.89 -33.86 -8.86
N VAL A 241 -11.19 -35.07 -8.41
CA VAL A 241 -12.15 -35.28 -7.34
C VAL A 241 -11.48 -35.98 -6.16
N TRP A 242 -11.77 -35.49 -4.97
CA TRP A 242 -11.15 -35.88 -3.71
C TRP A 242 -12.22 -36.16 -2.66
N ASP A 243 -11.89 -37.04 -1.72
CA ASP A 243 -12.58 -37.10 -0.43
C ASP A 243 -11.92 -36.07 0.51
N PRO A 244 -12.62 -34.99 0.89
CA PRO A 244 -12.04 -33.92 1.70
C PRO A 244 -11.71 -34.39 3.13
N ARG A 245 -12.34 -35.45 3.65
CA ARG A 245 -12.06 -35.96 5.00
C ARG A 245 -10.69 -36.61 5.10
N THR A 246 -10.24 -37.25 4.02
CA THR A 246 -8.96 -37.98 3.98
C THR A 246 -7.89 -37.29 3.14
N GLY A 247 -8.27 -36.32 2.31
CA GLY A 247 -7.39 -35.74 1.28
C GLY A 247 -7.01 -36.73 0.18
N SER A 248 -7.70 -37.88 0.10
CA SER A 248 -7.36 -38.95 -0.84
C SER A 248 -7.97 -38.69 -2.22
N LYS A 249 -7.22 -39.07 -3.27
CA LYS A 249 -7.67 -39.00 -4.66
C LYS A 249 -8.78 -40.00 -4.92
N SER A 250 -9.87 -39.55 -5.53
CA SER A 250 -10.92 -40.42 -6.02
C SER A 250 -10.81 -40.64 -7.54
N MET A 251 -10.94 -39.58 -8.35
CA MET A 251 -11.07 -39.71 -9.82
C MET A 251 -10.56 -38.50 -10.60
N LYS A 252 -10.42 -38.68 -11.92
CA LYS A 252 -10.04 -37.65 -12.90
C LYS A 252 -11.04 -37.61 -14.04
N LEU A 253 -11.72 -36.48 -14.22
CA LEU A 253 -12.70 -36.29 -15.30
C LEU A 253 -12.06 -35.50 -16.44
N ARG A 254 -12.01 -36.10 -17.63
CA ARG A 254 -11.46 -35.48 -18.85
C ARG A 254 -12.60 -35.06 -19.78
N GLY A 255 -12.45 -33.90 -20.42
CA GLY A 255 -13.39 -33.44 -21.44
C GLY A 255 -13.27 -31.95 -21.77
N HIS A 256 -12.83 -31.12 -20.81
CA HIS A 256 -12.55 -29.72 -21.09
C HIS A 256 -11.31 -29.54 -21.98
N THR A 257 -11.38 -28.60 -22.91
CA THR A 257 -10.31 -28.28 -23.87
C THR A 257 -9.46 -27.07 -23.46
N ASP A 258 -9.89 -26.34 -22.43
CA ASP A 258 -9.24 -25.15 -21.90
C ASP A 258 -9.35 -25.07 -20.36
N ASN A 259 -8.81 -24.00 -19.77
CA ASN A 259 -8.80 -23.73 -18.34
C ASN A 259 -10.22 -23.74 -17.74
N VAL A 260 -10.39 -24.48 -16.64
CA VAL A 260 -11.65 -24.53 -15.89
C VAL A 260 -11.64 -23.45 -14.83
N ARG A 261 -12.52 -22.44 -14.99
CA ARG A 261 -12.57 -21.24 -14.13
C ARG A 261 -13.67 -21.26 -13.08
N VAL A 262 -14.70 -22.07 -13.27
CA VAL A 262 -15.84 -22.16 -12.37
C VAL A 262 -16.39 -23.57 -12.35
N LEU A 263 -16.89 -23.99 -11.20
CA LEU A 263 -17.48 -25.30 -10.98
C LEU A 263 -18.73 -25.15 -10.11
N LEU A 264 -19.75 -25.96 -10.41
CA LEU A 264 -20.89 -26.20 -9.55
C LEU A 264 -21.02 -27.69 -9.32
N LEU A 265 -21.41 -28.08 -8.12
CA LEU A 265 -21.66 -29.48 -7.76
C LEU A 265 -23.11 -29.65 -7.35
N ASP A 266 -23.76 -30.65 -7.94
CA ASP A 266 -25.02 -31.18 -7.47
C ASP A 266 -24.79 -32.46 -6.66
N SER A 267 -25.79 -32.85 -5.86
CA SER A 267 -25.78 -34.14 -5.17
C SER A 267 -26.08 -35.32 -6.10
N THR A 268 -26.53 -35.05 -7.34
CA THR A 268 -27.09 -36.06 -8.26
C THR A 268 -26.24 -36.41 -9.48
N GLY A 269 -25.15 -35.69 -9.76
CA GLY A 269 -24.24 -35.96 -10.89
C GLY A 269 -24.86 -35.77 -12.28
N ARG A 270 -25.79 -34.83 -12.46
CA ARG A 270 -26.62 -34.76 -13.69
C ARG A 270 -25.88 -34.41 -14.98
N LEU A 271 -24.78 -33.66 -14.91
CA LEU A 271 -24.02 -33.21 -16.08
C LEU A 271 -22.77 -34.05 -16.35
N TRP A 272 -22.23 -34.67 -15.31
CA TRP A 272 -21.07 -35.55 -15.34
C TRP A 272 -21.42 -36.82 -14.59
N ASP A 273 -21.38 -37.95 -15.29
CA ASP A 273 -21.54 -39.24 -14.63
C ASP A 273 -20.22 -39.57 -13.92
N LEU A 274 -20.25 -39.48 -12.59
CA LEU A 274 -19.11 -39.74 -11.73
C LEU A 274 -18.73 -41.23 -11.69
N GLY A 275 -19.69 -42.14 -11.88
CA GLY A 275 -19.44 -43.58 -11.95
C GLY A 275 -18.77 -43.98 -13.26
N GLN A 276 -19.25 -43.44 -14.38
CA GLN A 276 -18.69 -43.67 -15.72
C GLN A 276 -17.50 -42.74 -16.05
N GLN A 277 -17.22 -41.76 -15.20
CA GLN A 277 -16.17 -40.74 -15.36
C GLN A 277 -16.21 -40.02 -16.72
N ARG A 278 -17.43 -39.67 -17.19
CA ARG A 278 -17.64 -39.04 -18.49
C ARG A 278 -18.60 -37.86 -18.46
N CYS A 279 -18.40 -36.94 -19.39
CA CYS A 279 -19.32 -35.84 -19.65
C CYS A 279 -20.62 -36.40 -20.28
N LEU A 280 -21.78 -36.01 -19.74
CA LEU A 280 -23.09 -36.38 -20.29
C LEU A 280 -23.60 -35.32 -21.28
N HIS A 281 -23.46 -34.04 -20.93
CA HIS A 281 -24.03 -32.92 -21.69
C HIS A 281 -23.04 -31.75 -21.81
N THR A 282 -23.09 -31.06 -22.95
CA THR A 282 -22.28 -29.87 -23.22
C THR A 282 -23.18 -28.78 -23.81
N TYR A 283 -23.15 -27.60 -23.21
CA TYR A 283 -23.94 -26.44 -23.61
C TYR A 283 -23.00 -25.38 -24.17
N ALA A 284 -23.18 -25.00 -25.43
CA ALA A 284 -22.36 -23.99 -26.12
C ALA A 284 -23.19 -22.71 -26.31
N VAL A 285 -23.51 -22.05 -25.19
CA VAL A 285 -24.38 -20.86 -25.17
C VAL A 285 -23.57 -19.57 -25.33
N HIS A 286 -22.39 -19.51 -24.71
CA HIS A 286 -21.51 -18.34 -24.72
C HIS A 286 -20.59 -18.33 -25.94
N THR A 287 -20.25 -17.14 -26.43
CA THR A 287 -19.28 -16.96 -27.53
C THR A 287 -17.83 -16.88 -27.05
N ASP A 288 -17.62 -16.68 -25.75
CA ASP A 288 -16.31 -16.58 -25.11
C ASP A 288 -16.31 -17.35 -23.75
N SER A 289 -15.21 -17.28 -23.02
CA SER A 289 -14.96 -18.01 -21.77
C SER A 289 -15.99 -17.69 -20.68
N VAL A 290 -16.58 -18.75 -20.11
CA VAL A 290 -17.51 -18.69 -18.97
C VAL A 290 -16.71 -18.61 -17.66
N TRP A 291 -17.01 -17.62 -16.83
CA TRP A 291 -16.28 -17.33 -15.59
C TRP A 291 -17.13 -17.48 -14.34
N ALA A 292 -18.45 -17.37 -14.46
CA ALA A 292 -19.37 -17.45 -13.34
C ALA A 292 -20.52 -18.41 -13.67
N LEU A 293 -20.94 -19.17 -12.67
CA LEU A 293 -22.09 -20.04 -12.72
C LEU A 293 -22.87 -19.91 -11.41
N ALA A 294 -24.18 -19.93 -11.50
CA ALA A 294 -25.07 -20.14 -10.36
C ALA A 294 -26.17 -21.13 -10.76
N CYS A 295 -26.80 -21.77 -9.79
CA CYS A 295 -27.91 -22.69 -10.06
C CYS A 295 -29.00 -22.51 -9.03
N ASN A 296 -30.22 -22.93 -9.39
CA ASN A 296 -31.29 -23.03 -8.42
C ASN A 296 -31.13 -24.27 -7.51
N PRO A 297 -31.74 -24.30 -6.32
CA PRO A 297 -31.58 -25.41 -5.38
C PRO A 297 -31.99 -26.79 -5.93
N SER A 298 -32.88 -26.83 -6.93
CA SER A 298 -33.31 -28.08 -7.59
C SER A 298 -32.35 -28.57 -8.69
N PHE A 299 -31.31 -27.80 -9.00
CA PHE A 299 -30.36 -28.03 -10.10
C PHE A 299 -31.09 -28.33 -11.42
N SER A 300 -32.16 -27.58 -11.69
CA SER A 300 -32.92 -27.64 -12.95
C SER A 300 -32.57 -26.49 -13.88
N HIS A 301 -32.20 -25.34 -13.30
CA HIS A 301 -31.87 -24.12 -14.03
C HIS A 301 -30.47 -23.67 -13.65
N VAL A 302 -29.67 -23.34 -14.67
CA VAL A 302 -28.29 -22.85 -14.52
C VAL A 302 -28.18 -21.46 -15.13
N TYR A 303 -27.61 -20.55 -14.37
CA TYR A 303 -27.24 -19.21 -14.79
C TYR A 303 -25.76 -19.21 -15.14
N SER A 304 -25.42 -18.64 -16.28
CA SER A 304 -24.03 -18.58 -16.76
C SER A 304 -23.66 -17.20 -17.27
N GLY A 305 -22.46 -16.75 -16.90
CA GLY A 305 -21.91 -15.45 -17.27
C GLY A 305 -20.39 -15.52 -17.47
N GLY A 306 -19.85 -14.64 -18.29
CA GLY A 306 -18.41 -14.60 -18.49
C GLY A 306 -17.90 -13.43 -19.32
N ARG A 307 -16.88 -13.72 -20.12
CA ARG A 307 -16.13 -12.72 -20.89
C ARG A 307 -16.94 -12.06 -22.00
N ASP A 308 -17.94 -12.74 -22.52
CA ASP A 308 -18.87 -12.22 -23.53
C ASP A 308 -19.92 -11.26 -22.97
N GLN A 309 -19.85 -10.93 -21.67
CA GLN A 309 -20.68 -9.92 -21.01
C GLN A 309 -22.18 -10.26 -20.96
N CYS A 310 -22.55 -11.48 -21.35
CA CYS A 310 -23.92 -11.94 -21.42
C CYS A 310 -24.26 -12.78 -20.19
N LEU A 311 -25.47 -12.63 -19.65
CA LEU A 311 -26.03 -13.50 -18.62
C LEU A 311 -27.13 -14.36 -19.24
N TYR A 312 -26.93 -15.68 -19.26
CA TYR A 312 -27.91 -16.64 -19.75
C TYR A 312 -28.55 -17.44 -18.62
N LEU A 313 -29.82 -17.78 -18.79
CA LEU A 313 -30.55 -18.77 -18.02
C LEU A 313 -30.78 -19.99 -18.92
N THR A 314 -30.32 -21.16 -18.49
CA THR A 314 -30.48 -22.42 -19.22
C THR A 314 -31.28 -23.42 -18.39
N ASP A 315 -32.37 -23.91 -18.95
CA ASP A 315 -33.13 -25.04 -18.41
C ASP A 315 -32.44 -26.35 -18.83
N LEU A 316 -32.00 -27.13 -17.85
CA LEU A 316 -31.27 -28.38 -18.08
C LEU A 316 -32.15 -29.53 -18.59
N ALA A 317 -33.47 -29.46 -18.37
CA ALA A 317 -34.41 -30.48 -18.84
C ALA A 317 -34.77 -30.29 -20.32
N THR A 318 -35.10 -29.06 -20.70
CA THR A 318 -35.47 -28.71 -22.09
C THR A 318 -34.26 -28.41 -22.98
N ARG A 319 -33.12 -28.04 -22.36
CA ARG A 319 -31.89 -27.56 -23.02
C ARG A 319 -32.09 -26.24 -23.77
N GLU A 320 -33.08 -25.47 -23.36
CA GLU A 320 -33.32 -24.12 -23.88
C GLU A 320 -32.57 -23.10 -23.04
N SER A 321 -32.01 -22.09 -23.71
CA SER A 321 -31.28 -20.99 -23.10
C SER A 321 -31.92 -19.66 -23.48
N VAL A 322 -32.05 -18.77 -22.51
CA VAL A 322 -32.60 -17.42 -22.66
C VAL A 322 -31.57 -16.40 -22.20
N LEU A 323 -31.35 -15.37 -23.00
CA LEU A 323 -30.53 -14.22 -22.63
C LEU A 323 -31.29 -13.32 -21.65
N LEU A 324 -30.82 -13.24 -20.40
CA LEU A 324 -31.43 -12.41 -19.37
C LEU A 324 -31.06 -10.94 -19.56
N CYS A 325 -29.76 -10.64 -19.61
CA CYS A 325 -29.25 -9.29 -19.80
C CYS A 325 -27.84 -9.30 -20.43
N THR A 326 -27.46 -8.15 -20.97
CA THR A 326 -26.12 -7.87 -21.49
C THR A 326 -25.49 -6.74 -20.68
N LYS A 327 -24.23 -6.89 -20.33
CA LYS A 327 -23.47 -5.93 -19.51
C LYS A 327 -22.44 -5.17 -20.34
N GLU A 328 -21.94 -4.07 -19.80
CA GLU A 328 -20.79 -3.35 -20.38
C GLU A 328 -19.45 -4.01 -20.03
N HIS A 329 -19.42 -4.77 -18.92
CA HIS A 329 -18.22 -5.34 -18.33
C HIS A 329 -18.34 -6.86 -18.18
N PRO A 330 -17.26 -7.64 -18.38
CA PRO A 330 -17.26 -9.09 -18.17
C PRO A 330 -17.73 -9.51 -16.78
N ILE A 331 -18.57 -10.53 -16.74
CA ILE A 331 -19.14 -11.08 -15.49
C ILE A 331 -18.08 -11.94 -14.79
N GLN A 332 -17.86 -11.68 -13.49
CA GLN A 332 -16.88 -12.38 -12.66
C GLN A 332 -17.52 -13.38 -11.71
N GLN A 333 -18.65 -13.03 -11.08
CA GLN A 333 -19.33 -13.90 -10.13
C GLN A 333 -20.85 -13.68 -10.15
N LEU A 334 -21.59 -14.74 -9.84
CA LEU A 334 -23.04 -14.75 -9.72
C LEU A 334 -23.46 -15.29 -8.36
N ALA A 335 -24.45 -14.66 -7.72
CA ALA A 335 -25.05 -15.17 -6.50
C ALA A 335 -26.58 -15.14 -6.62
N LEU A 336 -27.20 -16.33 -6.60
CA LEU A 336 -28.66 -16.47 -6.71
C LEU A 336 -29.31 -16.23 -5.35
N GLN A 337 -30.33 -15.36 -5.34
CA GLN A 337 -31.15 -15.06 -4.18
C GLN A 337 -32.63 -15.13 -4.55
N ASP A 338 -33.27 -16.26 -4.23
CA ASP A 338 -34.68 -16.50 -4.49
C ASP A 338 -35.01 -16.28 -5.98
N ASN A 339 -35.79 -15.23 -6.30
CA ASN A 339 -36.22 -14.89 -7.65
C ASN A 339 -35.34 -13.81 -8.31
N SER A 340 -34.16 -13.56 -7.76
CA SER A 340 -33.22 -12.55 -8.23
C SER A 340 -31.79 -13.05 -8.20
N ILE A 341 -30.93 -12.45 -9.00
CA ILE A 341 -29.53 -12.83 -9.13
C ILE A 341 -28.65 -11.59 -9.03
N TRP A 342 -27.68 -11.64 -8.13
CA TRP A 342 -26.63 -10.64 -8.03
C TRP A 342 -25.51 -10.95 -9.02
N VAL A 343 -25.03 -9.91 -9.69
CA VAL A 343 -24.03 -10.00 -10.76
C VAL A 343 -22.88 -9.06 -10.44
N ALA A 344 -21.70 -9.63 -10.24
CA ALA A 344 -20.44 -8.90 -10.14
C ALA A 344 -19.70 -8.91 -11.48
N THR A 345 -19.08 -7.80 -11.82
CA THR A 345 -18.33 -7.63 -13.07
C THR A 345 -16.92 -7.14 -12.80
N THR A 346 -16.14 -6.88 -13.86
CA THR A 346 -14.85 -6.20 -13.70
C THR A 346 -14.96 -4.73 -13.27
N ASP A 347 -16.17 -4.18 -13.28
CA ASP A 347 -16.44 -2.87 -12.69
C ASP A 347 -16.66 -2.98 -11.17
N SER A 348 -16.51 -1.84 -10.51
CA SER A 348 -16.67 -1.62 -9.07
C SER A 348 -18.12 -1.67 -8.56
N SER A 349 -19.11 -1.64 -9.47
CA SER A 349 -20.53 -1.74 -9.13
C SER A 349 -21.02 -3.20 -9.07
N VAL A 350 -22.06 -3.44 -8.26
CA VAL A 350 -22.79 -4.71 -8.23
C VAL A 350 -24.24 -4.44 -8.57
N GLU A 351 -24.83 -5.31 -9.37
CA GLU A 351 -26.22 -5.16 -9.75
C GLU A 351 -27.02 -6.42 -9.47
N ARG A 352 -28.27 -6.23 -9.05
CA ARG A 352 -29.27 -7.29 -8.89
C ARG A 352 -30.21 -7.29 -10.09
N TRP A 353 -30.48 -8.48 -10.62
CA TRP A 353 -31.35 -8.69 -11.76
C TRP A 353 -32.47 -9.67 -11.39
N PRO A 354 -33.65 -9.57 -11.99
CA PRO A 354 -34.66 -10.62 -11.87
C PRO A 354 -34.13 -11.93 -12.48
N ALA A 355 -34.35 -13.05 -11.79
CA ALA A 355 -33.84 -14.37 -12.19
C ALA A 355 -34.88 -15.17 -12.99
N GLU A 356 -36.17 -14.93 -12.75
CA GLU A 356 -37.24 -15.55 -13.53
C GLU A 356 -37.57 -14.72 -14.76
N VAL A 357 -37.78 -15.37 -15.91
CA VAL A 357 -38.39 -14.72 -17.08
C VAL A 357 -39.88 -15.03 -16.99
N GLN A 358 -40.71 -14.02 -16.75
CA GLN A 358 -42.15 -14.19 -16.98
C GLN A 358 -42.31 -14.55 -18.46
N SER A 359 -42.69 -15.78 -18.75
CA SER A 359 -42.87 -16.26 -20.11
C SER A 359 -43.78 -15.28 -20.87
N PRO A 360 -43.31 -14.56 -21.90
CA PRO A 360 -44.23 -14.08 -22.90
C PRO A 360 -44.60 -15.32 -23.70
N LYS A 361 -45.85 -15.78 -23.62
CA LYS A 361 -46.39 -16.91 -24.41
C LYS A 361 -46.31 -16.72 -25.94
N THR A 362 -45.50 -15.80 -26.46
CA THR A 362 -45.52 -15.40 -27.87
C THR A 362 -44.20 -14.84 -28.40
N VAL A 363 -43.09 -15.62 -28.39
CA VAL A 363 -42.02 -15.49 -29.43
C VAL A 363 -41.27 -16.83 -29.61
N PHE A 364 -41.98 -17.93 -29.85
CA PHE A 364 -41.35 -19.13 -30.42
C PHE A 364 -41.60 -19.15 -31.92
N GLN A 365 -40.88 -18.30 -32.66
CA GLN A 365 -40.74 -18.52 -34.09
C GLN A 365 -39.52 -19.41 -34.31
N ARG A 366 -39.80 -20.70 -34.48
CA ARG A 366 -38.85 -21.71 -34.97
C ARG A 366 -38.11 -21.18 -36.19
N VAL A 367 -36.81 -20.93 -36.05
CA VAL A 367 -35.88 -20.95 -37.17
C VAL A 367 -34.76 -21.89 -36.80
N TRP A 368 -34.85 -23.11 -37.33
CA TRP A 368 -33.74 -24.04 -37.38
C TRP A 368 -32.64 -23.44 -38.27
N LEU A 369 -31.40 -23.48 -37.77
CA LEU A 369 -30.15 -23.31 -38.52
C LEU A 369 -29.83 -21.89 -39.02
N THR A 370 -29.19 -21.08 -38.18
CA THR A 370 -27.97 -20.30 -38.49
C THR A 370 -27.43 -19.66 -37.21
N PHE A 371 -26.13 -19.79 -36.98
CA PHE A 371 -25.38 -19.16 -35.88
C PHE A 371 -25.38 -17.64 -36.06
N THR A 372 -26.40 -16.95 -35.53
CA THR A 372 -26.44 -15.52 -35.21
C THR A 372 -27.85 -15.19 -34.74
N CYS A 373 -28.22 -15.64 -33.54
CA CYS A 373 -29.43 -15.18 -32.89
C CYS A 373 -29.07 -13.96 -32.04
N LEU A 374 -29.29 -12.75 -32.55
CA LEU A 374 -29.39 -11.55 -31.73
C LEU A 374 -30.69 -11.66 -30.91
N GLN A 375 -30.70 -12.52 -29.90
CA GLN A 375 -31.78 -12.57 -28.92
C GLN A 375 -31.76 -11.23 -28.17
N ALA A 376 -32.90 -10.55 -28.13
CA ALA A 376 -33.04 -9.37 -27.29
C ALA A 376 -32.99 -9.80 -25.82
N PRO A 377 -32.29 -9.06 -24.94
CA PRO A 377 -32.23 -9.40 -23.53
C PRO A 377 -33.63 -9.28 -22.90
N ALA A 378 -33.95 -10.21 -22.00
CA ALA A 378 -35.22 -10.21 -21.26
C ALA A 378 -35.37 -8.94 -20.41
N TYR A 379 -34.27 -8.44 -19.85
CA TYR A 379 -34.21 -7.26 -18.99
C TYR A 379 -33.19 -6.25 -19.51
N LYS A 380 -33.55 -4.96 -19.48
CA LYS A 380 -32.68 -3.85 -19.89
C LYS A 380 -32.02 -3.13 -18.72
N GLU A 381 -32.67 -3.11 -17.56
CA GLU A 381 -32.21 -2.41 -16.37
C GLU A 381 -32.22 -3.35 -15.15
N PRO A 382 -31.27 -3.18 -14.23
CA PRO A 382 -31.23 -3.94 -12.98
C PRO A 382 -32.35 -3.51 -12.02
N SER A 383 -32.71 -4.38 -11.08
CA SER A 383 -33.65 -4.05 -10.01
C SER A 383 -33.01 -3.20 -8.92
N ILE A 384 -31.74 -3.46 -8.60
CA ILE A 384 -30.97 -2.74 -7.57
C ILE A 384 -29.53 -2.58 -8.07
N THR A 385 -28.93 -1.41 -7.83
CA THR A 385 -27.52 -1.15 -8.13
C THR A 385 -26.81 -0.67 -6.87
N VAL A 386 -25.78 -1.42 -6.46
CA VAL A 386 -24.80 -0.98 -5.47
C VAL A 386 -23.71 -0.19 -6.20
N PRO A 387 -23.59 1.12 -5.96
CA PRO A 387 -22.64 1.97 -6.68
C PRO A 387 -21.19 1.67 -6.29
N GLY A 388 -20.32 1.76 -7.28
CA GLY A 388 -18.87 1.73 -7.11
C GLY A 388 -18.24 3.07 -7.50
N THR A 389 -17.02 3.29 -7.01
CA THR A 389 -16.19 4.44 -7.35
C THR A 389 -15.26 4.08 -8.51
N HIS A 390 -15.00 5.04 -9.39
CA HIS A 390 -14.10 4.83 -10.52
C HIS A 390 -12.65 4.64 -10.05
N PRO A 391 -11.95 3.57 -10.49
CA PRO A 391 -10.56 3.34 -10.13
C PRO A 391 -9.64 4.42 -10.70
N ILE A 392 -8.56 4.74 -9.98
CA ILE A 392 -7.43 5.51 -10.52
C ILE A 392 -6.69 4.65 -11.54
N VAL A 393 -6.69 5.07 -12.80
CA VAL A 393 -6.07 4.33 -13.92
C VAL A 393 -4.73 4.91 -14.37
N GLN A 394 -4.49 6.19 -14.08
CA GLN A 394 -3.26 6.89 -14.46
C GLN A 394 -2.81 7.83 -13.34
N HIS A 395 -1.50 7.95 -13.14
CA HIS A 395 -0.91 8.86 -12.16
C HIS A 395 0.41 9.43 -12.69
N GLU A 396 0.79 10.61 -12.21
CA GLU A 396 2.09 11.24 -12.49
C GLU A 396 2.63 11.92 -11.23
N ILE A 397 3.91 11.66 -10.92
CA ILE A 397 4.60 12.30 -9.80
C ILE A 397 5.19 13.63 -10.27
N LEU A 398 4.70 14.75 -9.73
CA LEU A 398 5.16 16.08 -10.10
C LEU A 398 6.61 16.35 -9.64
N ASN A 399 7.26 17.37 -10.22
CA ASN A 399 8.67 17.69 -10.01
C ASN A 399 9.02 18.09 -8.58
N ASN A 400 8.05 18.66 -7.85
CA ASN A 400 8.19 18.97 -6.44
C ASN A 400 8.32 17.73 -5.54
N LYS A 401 8.16 16.51 -6.10
CA LYS A 401 8.23 15.23 -5.38
C LYS A 401 7.41 15.26 -4.10
N ARG A 402 6.23 15.88 -4.15
CA ARG A 402 5.29 15.98 -3.03
C ARG A 402 3.86 15.80 -3.51
N GLN A 403 3.56 16.30 -4.70
CA GLN A 403 2.25 16.22 -5.28
C GLN A 403 2.17 15.18 -6.40
N ILE A 404 0.99 14.56 -6.53
CA ILE A 404 0.70 13.58 -7.57
C ILE A 404 -0.57 13.99 -8.28
N LEU A 405 -0.51 14.03 -9.62
CA LEU A 405 -1.68 14.18 -10.46
C LEU A 405 -2.23 12.79 -10.78
N THR A 406 -3.53 12.59 -10.61
CA THR A 406 -4.20 11.30 -10.85
C THR A 406 -5.36 11.47 -11.82
N LYS A 407 -5.67 10.43 -12.58
CA LYS A 407 -6.85 10.34 -13.44
C LYS A 407 -7.57 9.02 -13.20
N ASP A 408 -8.89 9.10 -12.98
CA ASP A 408 -9.75 7.94 -12.80
C ASP A 408 -10.28 7.37 -14.14
N ALA A 409 -10.97 6.23 -14.08
CA ALA A 409 -11.60 5.60 -15.24
C ALA A 409 -12.72 6.43 -15.87
N ALA A 410 -13.37 7.33 -15.13
CA ALA A 410 -14.35 8.28 -15.66
C ALA A 410 -13.70 9.50 -16.35
N GLY A 411 -12.38 9.65 -16.22
CA GLY A 411 -11.58 10.74 -16.76
C GLY A 411 -11.46 11.96 -15.84
N SER A 412 -11.89 11.89 -14.58
CA SER A 412 -11.70 12.96 -13.60
C SER A 412 -10.23 13.05 -13.16
N VAL A 413 -9.71 14.27 -13.07
CA VAL A 413 -8.31 14.55 -12.72
C VAL A 413 -8.21 15.24 -11.36
N LYS A 414 -7.46 14.64 -10.43
CA LYS A 414 -7.29 15.14 -9.05
C LYS A 414 -5.81 15.33 -8.71
N LEU A 415 -5.51 16.39 -7.97
CA LEU A 415 -4.17 16.68 -7.44
C LEU A 415 -4.08 16.27 -5.96
N TRP A 416 -3.12 15.43 -5.62
CA TRP A 416 -2.91 14.90 -4.28
C TRP A 416 -1.66 15.48 -3.63
N ASP A 417 -1.69 15.72 -2.33
CA ASP A 417 -0.49 15.93 -1.50
C ASP A 417 -0.24 14.69 -0.65
N ILE A 418 0.81 13.93 -1.00
CA ILE A 418 1.10 12.66 -0.33
C ILE A 418 1.67 12.84 1.09
N THR A 419 2.23 14.00 1.42
CA THR A 419 2.81 14.24 2.75
C THR A 419 1.75 14.34 3.83
N ARG A 420 0.52 14.72 3.44
CA ARG A 420 -0.67 14.83 4.30
C ARG A 420 -1.78 13.85 3.92
N GLY A 421 -1.68 13.21 2.76
CA GLY A 421 -2.64 12.23 2.26
C GLY A 421 -4.00 12.84 1.89
N VAL A 422 -4.00 14.05 1.33
CA VAL A 422 -5.24 14.78 0.99
C VAL A 422 -5.29 15.15 -0.48
N VAL A 423 -6.51 15.20 -1.03
CA VAL A 423 -6.76 15.85 -2.32
C VAL A 423 -6.65 17.36 -2.11
N VAL A 424 -5.76 17.99 -2.85
CA VAL A 424 -5.52 19.44 -2.83
C VAL A 424 -6.56 20.15 -3.69
N GLU A 425 -6.79 19.63 -4.90
CA GLU A 425 -7.76 20.17 -5.87
C GLU A 425 -8.36 19.03 -6.70
N ASP A 426 -9.65 19.13 -6.99
CA ASP A 426 -10.36 18.27 -7.94
C ASP A 426 -10.69 19.09 -9.19
N TYR A 427 -10.07 18.75 -10.31
CA TYR A 427 -10.25 19.47 -11.56
C TYR A 427 -11.38 18.91 -12.43
N GLY A 428 -12.01 17.80 -12.04
CA GLY A 428 -13.02 17.14 -12.85
C GLY A 428 -12.47 16.58 -14.16
N LYS A 429 -13.32 16.49 -15.18
CA LYS A 429 -12.97 15.90 -16.49
C LYS A 429 -12.20 16.91 -17.36
N ILE A 430 -10.88 16.89 -17.24
CA ILE A 430 -9.97 17.74 -18.02
C ILE A 430 -8.84 16.91 -18.67
N SER A 431 -8.09 17.54 -19.58
CA SER A 431 -6.92 16.93 -20.22
C SER A 431 -5.80 16.73 -19.19
N PHE A 432 -5.39 15.47 -19.01
CA PHE A 432 -4.37 15.10 -18.03
C PHE A 432 -2.98 15.66 -18.38
N GLU A 433 -2.59 15.63 -19.65
CA GLU A 433 -1.27 16.11 -20.09
C GLU A 433 -1.19 17.63 -20.05
N GLU A 434 -2.23 18.35 -20.48
CA GLU A 434 -2.26 19.82 -20.38
C GLU A 434 -2.15 20.27 -18.93
N LYS A 435 -2.88 19.61 -18.01
CA LYS A 435 -2.82 19.97 -16.60
C LYS A 435 -1.48 19.65 -15.96
N LYS A 436 -0.85 18.55 -16.37
CA LYS A 436 0.51 18.19 -15.97
C LYS A 436 1.51 19.26 -16.39
N GLU A 437 1.41 19.77 -17.62
CA GLU A 437 2.27 20.85 -18.10
C GLU A 437 2.00 22.18 -17.37
N GLU A 438 0.73 22.50 -17.09
CA GLU A 438 0.36 23.69 -16.32
C GLU A 438 0.91 23.66 -14.89
N LEU A 439 0.88 22.49 -14.24
CA LEU A 439 1.40 22.28 -12.88
C LEU A 439 2.91 22.07 -12.83
N PHE A 440 3.62 22.19 -13.96
CA PHE A 440 5.06 22.06 -13.99
C PHE A 440 5.73 23.17 -13.17
N GLU A 441 6.41 22.77 -12.11
CA GLU A 441 7.27 23.65 -11.34
C GLU A 441 8.74 23.37 -11.70
N MET A 442 9.51 24.43 -11.94
CA MET A 442 10.95 24.35 -12.21
C MET A 442 11.72 24.11 -10.90
N VAL A 443 11.53 22.93 -10.30
CA VAL A 443 12.17 22.49 -9.06
C VAL A 443 12.74 21.09 -9.23
N SER A 444 13.91 20.82 -8.65
CA SER A 444 14.55 19.51 -8.69
C SER A 444 14.75 18.96 -7.27
N ILE A 445 13.86 18.05 -6.85
CA ILE A 445 13.96 17.31 -5.59
C ILE A 445 14.27 15.83 -5.89
N PRO A 446 15.17 15.17 -5.12
CA PRO A 446 15.41 13.73 -5.26
C PRO A 446 14.12 12.91 -5.05
N SER A 447 13.94 11.85 -5.84
CA SER A 447 12.82 10.92 -5.62
C SER A 447 12.96 10.24 -4.27
N TRP A 448 11.90 10.18 -3.46
CA TRP A 448 11.92 9.57 -2.13
C TRP A 448 10.79 8.57 -1.91
N PHE A 449 9.98 8.31 -2.92
CA PHE A 449 8.89 7.35 -2.87
C PHE A 449 8.60 6.84 -4.28
N THR A 450 7.90 5.71 -4.35
CA THR A 450 7.27 5.22 -5.57
C THR A 450 5.78 5.07 -5.35
N VAL A 451 5.01 4.95 -6.44
CA VAL A 451 3.55 4.94 -6.41
C VAL A 451 3.03 3.78 -7.25
N ASP A 452 1.95 3.16 -6.79
CA ASP A 452 1.15 2.23 -7.57
C ASP A 452 -0.35 2.57 -7.47
N THR A 453 -1.11 2.22 -8.50
CA THR A 453 -2.58 2.36 -8.54
C THR A 453 -3.27 1.02 -8.81
N ARG A 454 -2.60 -0.09 -8.49
CA ARG A 454 -3.05 -1.45 -8.85
C ARG A 454 -4.36 -1.85 -8.19
N LEU A 455 -4.61 -1.32 -6.99
CA LEU A 455 -5.82 -1.54 -6.20
C LEU A 455 -6.97 -0.57 -6.58
N GLY A 456 -6.80 0.26 -7.61
CA GLY A 456 -7.74 1.32 -7.97
C GLY A 456 -7.63 2.58 -7.09
N CYS A 457 -6.77 2.56 -6.07
CA CYS A 457 -6.46 3.68 -5.18
C CYS A 457 -4.96 4.00 -5.20
N LEU A 458 -4.58 5.15 -4.63
CA LEU A 458 -3.21 5.64 -4.63
C LEU A 458 -2.39 5.00 -3.49
N SER A 459 -1.46 4.10 -3.84
CA SER A 459 -0.54 3.45 -2.90
C SER A 459 0.85 4.06 -2.99
N VAL A 460 1.39 4.54 -1.88
CA VAL A 460 2.73 5.16 -1.82
C VAL A 460 3.70 4.24 -1.08
N HIS A 461 4.82 3.89 -1.72
CA HIS A 461 5.85 3.03 -1.15
C HIS A 461 7.08 3.83 -0.69
N LEU A 462 7.54 3.52 0.52
CA LEU A 462 8.74 4.05 1.13
C LEU A 462 9.76 2.92 1.34
N GLU A 463 10.94 3.10 0.75
CA GLU A 463 12.07 2.17 0.85
C GLU A 463 13.36 2.92 1.25
N THR A 464 14.13 2.31 2.13
CA THR A 464 15.43 2.81 2.57
C THR A 464 16.56 2.42 1.62
N PRO A 465 17.62 3.24 1.51
CA PRO A 465 17.79 4.56 2.14
C PRO A 465 17.13 5.71 1.37
N GLN A 466 16.60 5.45 0.17
CA GLN A 466 16.16 6.48 -0.78
C GLN A 466 15.04 7.38 -0.26
N CYS A 467 14.14 6.87 0.60
CA CYS A 467 13.06 7.67 1.17
C CYS A 467 13.55 8.86 2.00
N PHE A 468 14.75 8.82 2.54
CA PHE A 468 15.30 9.93 3.31
C PHE A 468 16.12 10.93 2.47
N SER A 469 16.09 10.83 1.14
CA SER A 469 16.88 11.70 0.24
C SER A 469 16.28 13.09 0.02
N ALA A 470 14.96 13.25 0.15
CA ALA A 470 14.28 14.52 -0.09
C ALA A 470 14.27 15.42 1.15
N GLU A 471 14.74 16.65 0.96
CA GLU A 471 14.69 17.73 1.95
C GLU A 471 14.10 18.97 1.29
N MET A 472 13.29 19.71 2.05
CA MET A 472 12.73 21.00 1.65
C MET A 472 12.89 21.98 2.80
N TYR A 473 12.93 23.28 2.48
CA TYR A 473 12.89 24.31 3.52
C TYR A 473 11.50 24.41 4.12
N SER A 474 11.42 24.76 5.40
CA SER A 474 10.15 24.95 6.10
C SER A 474 9.25 26.01 5.43
N ALA A 475 9.87 27.05 4.83
CA ALA A 475 9.18 28.09 4.07
C ALA A 475 8.38 27.53 2.89
N ASP A 476 8.96 26.58 2.14
CA ASP A 476 8.34 25.96 0.96
C ASP A 476 7.16 25.03 1.34
N LEU A 477 7.23 24.47 2.55
CA LEU A 477 6.20 23.61 3.11
C LEU A 477 5.10 24.39 3.85
N LYS A 478 5.27 25.71 4.03
CA LYS A 478 4.39 26.60 4.82
C LYS A 478 4.13 26.04 6.23
N VAL A 479 5.17 25.52 6.89
CA VAL A 479 5.05 24.97 8.25
C VAL A 479 5.08 26.12 9.26
N SER A 480 3.97 26.35 9.96
CA SER A 480 3.86 27.42 10.96
C SER A 480 4.81 27.21 12.13
N GLY A 481 5.50 28.28 12.54
CA GLY A 481 6.31 28.33 13.76
C GLY A 481 7.77 27.86 13.61
N ARG A 482 8.17 27.27 12.48
CA ARG A 482 9.58 26.92 12.22
C ARG A 482 10.33 28.09 11.55
N PRO A 483 11.61 28.32 11.87
CA PRO A 483 12.48 29.20 11.08
C PRO A 483 12.45 28.84 9.60
N GLU A 484 12.36 29.82 8.69
CA GLU A 484 12.22 29.63 7.24
C GLU A 484 13.35 28.79 6.61
N ASP A 485 14.54 28.86 7.22
CA ASP A 485 15.77 28.20 6.76
C ASP A 485 15.95 26.77 7.28
N ASP A 486 15.03 26.26 8.09
CA ASP A 486 15.06 24.90 8.62
C ASP A 486 14.84 23.87 7.52
N LYS A 487 15.71 22.85 7.47
CA LYS A 487 15.60 21.74 6.54
C LYS A 487 14.71 20.66 7.11
N ILE A 488 13.65 20.34 6.39
CA ILE A 488 12.68 19.31 6.74
C ILE A 488 12.87 18.12 5.82
N ASN A 489 13.03 16.93 6.40
CA ASN A 489 13.01 15.70 5.64
C ASN A 489 11.57 15.20 5.46
N LEU A 490 11.14 15.08 4.21
CA LEU A 490 9.74 14.78 3.89
C LEU A 490 9.29 13.41 4.42
N ALA A 491 10.09 12.36 4.21
CA ALA A 491 9.74 11.02 4.69
C ALA A 491 9.65 10.94 6.21
N ARG A 492 10.59 11.55 6.94
CA ARG A 492 10.58 11.54 8.41
C ARG A 492 9.30 12.16 8.97
N GLU A 493 8.91 13.34 8.50
CA GLU A 493 7.70 14.01 9.00
C GLU A 493 6.42 13.29 8.56
N THR A 494 6.43 12.69 7.35
CA THR A 494 5.33 11.84 6.86
C THR A 494 5.16 10.59 7.74
N LEU A 495 6.25 9.89 8.08
CA LEU A 495 6.23 8.71 8.96
C LEU A 495 5.76 9.05 10.38
N LYS A 496 6.19 10.20 10.93
CA LYS A 496 5.69 10.68 12.23
C LYS A 496 4.19 10.96 12.19
N GLY A 497 3.68 11.48 11.06
CA GLY A 497 2.24 11.68 10.84
C GLY A 497 1.47 10.36 10.80
N LEU A 498 1.92 9.43 9.96
CA LEU A 498 1.30 8.10 9.79
C LEU A 498 1.26 7.30 11.10
N LEU A 499 2.34 7.34 11.89
CA LEU A 499 2.42 6.65 13.19
C LEU A 499 2.00 7.52 14.37
N GLY A 500 1.50 8.74 14.13
CA GLY A 500 1.16 9.71 15.18
C GLY A 500 0.12 9.17 16.17
N HIS A 501 -0.91 8.49 15.67
CA HIS A 501 -1.97 7.90 16.49
C HIS A 501 -1.47 6.73 17.35
N TRP A 502 -0.59 5.88 16.80
CA TRP A 502 0.08 4.80 17.53
C TRP A 502 0.97 5.38 18.66
N LEU A 503 1.76 6.41 18.36
CA LEU A 503 2.62 7.09 19.34
C LEU A 503 1.83 7.76 20.46
N ALA A 504 0.73 8.45 20.12
CA ALA A 504 -0.11 9.14 21.09
C ALA A 504 -0.67 8.14 22.12
N LYS A 505 -1.26 7.03 21.65
CA LYS A 505 -1.80 5.98 22.53
C LYS A 505 -0.72 5.29 23.36
N LYS A 506 0.49 5.10 22.80
CA LYS A 506 1.64 4.53 23.53
C LYS A 506 2.10 5.44 24.69
N LYS A 507 2.12 6.77 24.50
CA LYS A 507 2.53 7.75 25.52
C LYS A 507 1.54 7.90 26.68
N HIS A 508 0.25 7.66 26.45
CA HIS A 508 -0.80 7.77 27.46
C HIS A 508 -0.89 6.58 28.42
N LYS A 509 -0.03 5.56 28.29
CA LYS A 509 0.00 4.45 29.23
C LYS A 509 0.86 4.85 30.45
N PRO A 510 0.29 4.91 31.68
CA PRO A 510 1.12 5.11 32.86
C PRO A 510 2.11 3.95 32.97
N LYS A 511 3.38 4.25 33.21
CA LYS A 511 4.37 3.23 33.63
C LYS A 511 3.73 2.44 34.78
N PRO A 512 3.73 1.09 34.75
CA PRO A 512 3.24 0.34 35.90
C PRO A 512 4.06 0.74 37.12
N GLN A 513 3.39 1.37 38.10
CA GLN A 513 3.94 1.54 39.43
C GLN A 513 4.18 0.13 39.97
N VAL A 514 5.45 -0.19 40.23
CA VAL A 514 5.79 -1.32 41.08
C VAL A 514 5.25 -0.98 42.46
N LEU A 515 4.08 -1.51 42.80
CA LEU A 515 3.58 -1.55 44.16
C LEU A 515 4.46 -2.53 44.93
N ALA A 516 5.53 -2.01 45.53
CA ALA A 516 6.26 -2.70 46.57
C ALA A 516 5.40 -2.64 47.84
N SER A 517 4.71 -3.73 48.13
CA SER A 517 4.08 -3.98 49.42
C SER A 517 5.18 -4.00 50.49
N GLY A 518 5.07 -3.10 51.47
CA GLY A 518 5.98 -3.06 52.60
C GLY A 518 5.69 -4.18 53.60
N ASP A 519 6.76 -4.72 54.17
CA ASP A 519 6.79 -5.06 55.60
C ASP A 519 8.21 -4.90 56.16
N THR A 520 8.24 -4.50 57.43
CA THR A 520 9.28 -3.83 58.22
C THR A 520 10.50 -4.68 58.65
N LEU A 521 11.68 -4.06 58.82
CA LEU A 521 12.36 -3.78 60.13
C LEU A 521 13.85 -3.34 60.00
N SER A 522 14.13 -2.14 60.56
CA SER A 522 15.31 -1.63 61.30
C SER A 522 16.68 -2.38 61.26
N VAL A 523 17.78 -1.64 60.99
CA VAL A 523 18.86 -1.25 61.96
C VAL A 523 19.91 -0.32 61.29
N LYS A 524 20.46 0.58 62.13
CA LYS A 524 21.38 1.71 61.95
C LYS A 524 22.82 1.43 61.42
N ASP A 525 23.36 2.53 60.86
CA ASP A 525 24.74 3.05 60.88
C ASP A 525 25.89 2.25 60.25
N THR A 526 26.59 2.84 59.28
CA THR A 526 28.01 3.28 59.39
C THR A 526 28.44 4.12 58.16
N LYS A 527 29.01 5.30 58.40
CA LYS A 527 29.64 6.20 57.41
C LYS A 527 31.02 5.69 56.96
N LYS A 528 31.37 5.86 55.67
CA LYS A 528 32.71 6.35 55.20
C LYS A 528 32.77 6.64 53.67
N ASN A 529 32.74 7.94 53.37
CA ASN A 529 33.56 8.76 52.45
C ASN A 529 34.18 8.23 51.13
N LEU A 530 33.92 9.03 50.08
CA LEU A 530 34.79 9.53 48.98
C LEU A 530 35.28 8.50 47.94
N SER A 531 34.93 8.63 46.65
CA SER A 531 35.48 9.68 45.77
C SER A 531 34.51 10.18 44.69
N ALA A 532 34.55 11.49 44.49
CA ALA A 532 33.96 12.17 43.35
C ALA A 532 34.79 11.91 42.09
N SER A 533 34.11 11.59 40.98
CA SER A 533 34.56 12.01 39.65
C SER A 533 33.41 12.76 38.98
N LYS A 534 33.76 13.96 38.52
CA LYS A 534 32.94 15.02 37.97
C LYS A 534 32.57 14.73 36.51
N THR A 535 31.32 15.06 36.15
CA THR A 535 30.93 15.80 34.93
C THR A 535 31.15 15.06 33.60
N GLU A 536 30.13 14.81 32.77
CA GLU A 536 29.38 15.81 32.03
C GLU A 536 27.87 15.51 31.96
N GLU A 537 27.07 16.38 32.58
CA GLU A 537 25.69 16.64 32.15
C GLU A 537 25.76 17.42 30.84
N SER A 538 25.45 16.78 29.71
CA SER A 538 25.06 17.54 28.52
C SER A 538 23.59 17.91 28.68
N SER A 539 23.33 19.18 28.94
CA SER A 539 22.03 19.82 28.82
C SER A 539 21.46 19.52 27.43
N ALA A 540 20.53 18.57 27.35
CA ALA A 540 19.68 18.42 26.18
C ALA A 540 18.75 19.63 26.14
N ALA A 541 19.17 20.67 25.40
CA ALA A 541 18.27 21.71 24.94
C ALA A 541 17.06 21.00 24.31
N SER A 542 15.87 21.23 24.88
CA SER A 542 14.63 20.73 24.31
C SER A 542 14.48 21.34 22.92
N ASP A 543 14.77 20.57 21.88
CA ASP A 543 14.44 20.96 20.51
C ASP A 543 12.95 21.34 20.47
N PRO A 544 12.58 22.47 19.85
CA PRO A 544 11.18 22.83 19.69
C PRO A 544 10.44 21.71 18.95
N VAL A 545 9.50 21.06 19.65
CA VAL A 545 8.70 19.96 19.10
C VAL A 545 7.58 20.56 18.27
N TYR A 546 7.79 20.66 16.97
CA TYR A 546 6.77 21.07 16.02
C TYR A 546 5.87 19.89 15.63
N PRO A 547 4.57 20.13 15.33
CA PRO A 547 3.66 19.06 14.95
C PRO A 547 4.12 18.40 13.63
N PRO A 548 4.01 17.06 13.52
CA PRO A 548 4.26 16.34 12.27
C PRO A 548 3.16 16.64 11.24
N PHE A 549 3.29 16.11 10.02
CA PHE A 549 2.21 16.20 9.05
C PHE A 549 0.96 15.46 9.55
N GLU A 550 -0.19 16.12 9.52
CA GLU A 550 -1.45 15.55 9.97
C GLU A 550 -2.16 14.86 8.81
N PHE A 551 -2.58 13.62 9.07
CA PHE A 551 -3.44 12.85 8.17
C PHE A 551 -4.89 12.92 8.64
N SER A 552 -5.81 12.87 7.69
CA SER A 552 -7.24 12.89 7.95
C SER A 552 -7.67 11.73 8.87
N SER A 553 -8.38 12.04 9.96
CA SER A 553 -9.11 11.03 10.75
C SER A 553 -10.42 10.62 10.07
N VAL A 554 -10.95 11.49 9.22
CA VAL A 554 -12.19 11.27 8.46
C VAL A 554 -11.96 10.39 7.25
N SER A 555 -10.73 10.27 6.72
CA SER A 555 -10.34 9.36 5.63
C SER A 555 -8.94 8.80 5.90
N PRO A 556 -8.80 8.00 6.97
CA PRO A 556 -7.48 7.60 7.45
C PRO A 556 -6.80 6.70 6.43
N PRO A 557 -5.51 6.94 6.11
CA PRO A 557 -4.74 6.05 5.29
C PRO A 557 -4.53 4.70 5.97
N SER A 558 -4.24 3.69 5.15
CA SER A 558 -3.94 2.34 5.61
C SER A 558 -2.47 2.02 5.41
N ILE A 559 -1.81 1.53 6.45
CA ILE A 559 -0.41 1.11 6.40
C ILE A 559 -0.36 -0.36 6.00
N ILE A 560 0.56 -0.66 5.09
CA ILE A 560 0.90 -2.00 4.64
C ILE A 560 2.40 -2.22 4.86
N THR A 561 2.74 -3.25 5.64
CA THR A 561 4.13 -3.68 5.87
C THR A 561 4.17 -5.16 6.24
N GLU A 562 5.37 -5.74 6.28
CA GLU A 562 5.59 -7.11 6.73
C GLU A 562 5.82 -7.19 8.23
N GLY A 563 5.03 -8.01 8.93
CA GLY A 563 5.09 -8.15 10.38
C GLY A 563 6.19 -9.10 10.87
N SER A 564 6.23 -9.33 12.18
CA SER A 564 7.10 -10.34 12.82
C SER A 564 6.60 -11.76 12.57
N GLN A 565 5.28 -11.94 12.45
CA GLN A 565 4.57 -13.21 12.27
C GLN A 565 4.62 -13.78 10.83
N GLY A 566 5.43 -13.18 9.95
CA GLY A 566 5.56 -13.55 8.54
C GLY A 566 4.47 -12.93 7.66
N GLY A 567 4.87 -12.48 6.47
CA GLY A 567 4.00 -11.92 5.43
C GLY A 567 3.45 -10.51 5.70
N PRO A 568 2.80 -9.90 4.70
CA PRO A 568 2.29 -8.53 4.81
C PRO A 568 0.98 -8.49 5.61
N TRP A 569 0.70 -7.33 6.19
CA TRP A 569 -0.56 -6.97 6.84
C TRP A 569 -0.97 -5.57 6.43
N ARG A 570 -2.28 -5.27 6.52
CA ARG A 570 -2.89 -3.95 6.26
C ARG A 570 -3.69 -3.50 7.49
N LYS A 571 -3.56 -2.23 7.89
CA LYS A 571 -4.30 -1.64 9.02
C LYS A 571 -4.46 -0.12 8.88
N LYS A 572 -5.61 0.45 9.24
CA LYS A 572 -5.79 1.92 9.22
C LYS A 572 -5.00 2.59 10.33
N ILE A 573 -4.56 3.83 10.10
CA ILE A 573 -3.84 4.59 11.13
C ILE A 573 -4.67 4.81 12.41
N THR A 574 -6.00 4.87 12.30
CA THR A 574 -6.94 5.04 13.43
C THR A 574 -7.18 3.74 14.21
N GLU A 575 -6.90 2.58 13.62
CA GLU A 575 -7.11 1.28 14.26
C GLU A 575 -5.94 0.89 15.16
N PHE A 576 -4.79 1.59 15.07
CA PHE A 576 -3.67 1.33 15.97
C PHE A 576 -4.08 1.57 17.43
N THR A 577 -3.74 0.63 18.30
CA THR A 577 -4.06 0.67 19.74
C THR A 577 -2.86 1.11 20.58
N GLY A 578 -1.65 1.10 20.02
CA GLY A 578 -0.41 1.39 20.74
C GLY A 578 0.16 0.17 21.49
N THR A 579 -0.46 -1.01 21.31
CA THR A 579 -0.04 -2.29 21.94
C THR A 579 0.62 -3.24 20.95
N GLU A 580 0.68 -2.86 19.67
CA GLU A 580 1.37 -3.61 18.62
C GLU A 580 2.87 -3.75 18.92
N ASP A 581 3.46 -4.91 18.56
CA ASP A 581 4.88 -5.16 18.76
C ASP A 581 5.70 -4.25 17.83
N GLU A 582 6.78 -3.66 18.35
CA GLU A 582 7.72 -2.88 17.55
C GLU A 582 8.30 -3.71 16.39
N LYS A 583 8.42 -5.04 16.56
CA LYS A 583 8.91 -5.95 15.51
C LYS A 583 7.97 -6.06 14.30
N ASP A 584 6.73 -5.57 14.42
CA ASP A 584 5.77 -5.55 13.30
C ASP A 584 6.01 -4.39 12.33
N PHE A 585 6.82 -3.41 12.72
CA PHE A 585 7.23 -2.29 11.87
C PHE A 585 8.67 -2.47 11.37
N PRO A 586 9.04 -1.88 10.21
CA PRO A 586 10.43 -1.82 9.80
C PRO A 586 11.27 -1.04 10.82
N LEU A 587 12.44 -1.58 11.18
CA LEU A 587 13.33 -0.96 12.17
C LEU A 587 13.71 0.48 11.82
N TRP A 588 13.99 0.73 10.54
CA TRP A 588 14.33 2.07 10.04
C TRP A 588 13.18 3.09 10.22
N CYS A 589 11.91 2.65 10.15
CA CYS A 589 10.76 3.50 10.43
C CYS A 589 10.75 3.89 11.90
N LEU A 590 10.97 2.91 12.78
CA LEU A 590 10.98 3.14 14.23
C LEU A 590 12.15 4.03 14.64
N ASP A 591 13.35 3.83 14.07
CA ASP A 591 14.50 4.68 14.34
C ASP A 591 14.27 6.14 13.90
N ALA A 592 13.64 6.33 12.72
CA ALA A 592 13.33 7.66 12.22
C ALA A 592 12.28 8.39 13.08
N VAL A 593 11.30 7.65 13.63
CA VAL A 593 10.15 8.20 14.34
C VAL A 593 10.38 8.32 15.85
N LEU A 594 10.94 7.29 16.49
CA LEU A 594 11.19 7.25 17.95
C LEU A 594 12.53 7.88 18.32
N ASN A 595 13.59 7.54 17.59
CA ASN A 595 14.96 7.91 17.94
C ASN A 595 15.45 9.16 17.19
N ASN A 596 14.67 9.66 16.22
CA ASN A 596 15.09 10.72 15.29
C ASN A 596 16.41 10.39 14.57
N ARG A 597 16.74 9.10 14.44
CA ARG A 597 17.95 8.61 13.79
C ARG A 597 17.62 8.20 12.37
N LEU A 598 18.34 8.77 11.42
CA LEU A 598 18.19 8.47 10.00
C LEU A 598 19.37 7.61 9.55
N PRO A 599 19.16 6.66 8.61
CA PRO A 599 20.26 5.90 8.02
C PRO A 599 21.36 6.84 7.49
N PRO A 600 22.65 6.44 7.58
CA PRO A 600 23.74 7.24 7.08
C PRO A 600 23.52 7.56 5.60
N ARG A 601 23.49 8.85 5.28
CA ARG A 601 23.19 9.33 3.93
C ARG A 601 24.47 9.50 3.14
N GLU A 602 24.45 9.04 1.90
CA GLU A 602 25.36 9.56 0.89
C GLU A 602 24.89 10.96 0.49
N ASN A 603 25.24 11.96 1.29
CA ASN A 603 24.99 13.35 0.94
C ASN A 603 25.84 13.71 -0.29
N THR A 604 25.26 13.55 -1.49
CA THR A 604 25.87 14.01 -2.74
C THR A 604 25.89 15.54 -2.72
N LYS A 605 26.92 16.14 -2.12
CA LYS A 605 27.18 17.57 -2.25
C LYS A 605 27.37 17.89 -3.73
N LEU A 606 26.89 19.06 -4.14
CA LEU A 606 27.09 19.56 -5.49
C LEU A 606 28.34 20.43 -5.50
N SER A 607 29.26 20.12 -6.39
CA SER A 607 30.43 20.95 -6.60
C SER A 607 30.22 21.94 -7.73
N PHE A 608 30.73 23.16 -7.53
CA PHE A 608 30.58 24.26 -8.47
C PHE A 608 31.75 25.23 -8.40
N PHE A 609 31.95 25.99 -9.47
CA PHE A 609 32.88 27.12 -9.56
C PHE A 609 32.14 28.44 -9.52
N LEU A 610 32.79 29.47 -8.99
CA LEU A 610 32.23 30.79 -8.81
C LEU A 610 33.20 31.84 -9.37
N HIS A 611 32.84 32.46 -10.49
CA HIS A 611 33.71 33.39 -11.24
C HIS A 611 33.07 34.77 -11.39
N PRO A 612 33.85 35.86 -11.43
CA PRO A 612 33.33 37.16 -11.84
C PRO A 612 32.97 37.13 -13.33
N CYS A 613 31.91 37.85 -13.71
CA CYS A 613 31.51 37.96 -15.12
C CYS A 613 32.60 38.69 -15.94
N GLU A 614 32.90 38.21 -17.16
CA GLU A 614 33.90 38.81 -18.05
C GLU A 614 33.58 40.30 -18.32
N GLY A 615 34.54 41.19 -18.02
CA GLY A 615 34.37 42.64 -18.16
C GLY A 615 33.93 43.38 -16.87
N SER A 616 33.70 42.68 -15.76
CA SER A 616 33.38 43.28 -14.46
C SER A 616 34.65 43.67 -13.68
N SER A 617 34.72 44.87 -13.08
CA SER A 617 35.85 45.35 -12.25
C SER A 617 35.90 44.71 -10.85
N VAL A 618 35.39 43.50 -10.72
CA VAL A 618 35.08 42.85 -9.45
C VAL A 618 36.16 41.80 -9.14
N GLN A 619 36.71 41.85 -7.93
CA GLN A 619 37.78 40.94 -7.50
C GLN A 619 37.30 39.47 -7.44
N VAL A 620 38.23 38.55 -7.72
CA VAL A 620 37.99 37.11 -7.66
C VAL A 620 37.83 36.69 -6.20
N VAL A 621 36.59 36.45 -5.79
CA VAL A 621 36.23 36.02 -4.42
C VAL A 621 36.78 34.63 -4.06
N THR A 622 36.89 33.71 -5.02
CA THR A 622 37.41 32.35 -4.79
C THR A 622 38.16 31.80 -6.00
N LEU A 623 39.36 31.23 -5.78
CA LEU A 623 40.21 30.62 -6.81
C LEU A 623 40.01 29.09 -6.96
N GLY A 624 39.14 28.46 -6.14
CA GLY A 624 39.00 27.00 -6.06
C GLY A 624 37.57 26.47 -6.20
N LYS A 625 37.46 25.15 -6.35
CA LYS A 625 36.19 24.41 -6.45
C LYS A 625 35.44 24.44 -5.12
N LEU A 626 34.20 24.92 -5.12
CA LEU A 626 33.32 24.94 -3.95
C LEU A 626 32.42 23.70 -3.93
N SER A 627 31.93 23.33 -2.74
CA SER A 627 31.03 22.19 -2.55
C SER A 627 29.96 22.52 -1.52
N ALA A 628 28.70 22.38 -1.90
CA ALA A 628 27.55 22.73 -1.05
C ALA A 628 26.44 21.66 -1.11
N PRO A 629 25.52 21.64 -0.14
CA PRO A 629 24.32 20.81 -0.23
C PRO A 629 23.51 21.15 -1.49
N ARG A 630 22.93 20.14 -2.12
CA ARG A 630 22.06 20.28 -3.32
C ARG A 630 20.89 21.23 -3.12
N ILE A 631 20.34 21.29 -1.91
CA ILE A 631 19.22 22.15 -1.54
C ILE A 631 19.62 23.63 -1.37
N LEU A 632 20.92 23.97 -1.30
CA LEU A 632 21.36 25.35 -1.04
C LEU A 632 20.75 26.32 -2.08
N ARG A 633 20.10 27.37 -1.60
CA ARG A 633 19.50 28.41 -2.46
C ARG A 633 20.56 29.38 -3.01
N VAL A 634 20.29 29.92 -4.20
CA VAL A 634 21.13 30.95 -4.84
C VAL A 634 21.28 32.19 -3.96
N HIS A 635 20.27 32.56 -3.16
CA HIS A 635 20.38 33.67 -2.20
C HIS A 635 21.54 33.47 -1.20
N LYS A 636 21.80 32.23 -0.74
CA LYS A 636 22.93 31.94 0.16
C LYS A 636 24.28 32.05 -0.55
N VAL A 637 24.34 31.71 -1.84
CA VAL A 637 25.53 31.95 -2.68
C VAL A 637 25.74 33.46 -2.84
N THR A 638 24.66 34.22 -3.05
CA THR A 638 24.71 35.68 -3.16
C THR A 638 25.26 36.32 -1.88
N ASN A 639 24.75 35.92 -0.71
CA ASN A 639 25.22 36.41 0.59
C ASN A 639 26.70 36.05 0.83
N TYR A 640 27.12 34.84 0.43
CA TYR A 640 28.53 34.44 0.51
C TYR A 640 29.45 35.37 -0.30
N VAL A 641 29.04 35.74 -1.52
CA VAL A 641 29.78 36.68 -2.37
C VAL A 641 29.81 38.07 -1.72
N VAL A 642 28.68 38.57 -1.23
CA VAL A 642 28.61 39.88 -0.54
C VAL A 642 29.53 39.92 0.68
N GLU A 643 29.48 38.90 1.53
CA GLU A 643 30.32 38.84 2.74
C GLU A 643 31.80 38.84 2.40
N LYS A 644 32.22 38.05 1.39
CA LYS A 644 33.62 38.01 0.96
C LYS A 644 34.10 39.31 0.33
N MET A 645 33.28 39.95 -0.50
CA MET A 645 33.61 41.26 -1.07
C MET A 645 33.74 42.37 -0.02
N VAL A 646 32.93 42.30 1.05
CA VAL A 646 32.99 43.26 2.15
C VAL A 646 34.22 42.99 3.04
N LEU A 647 34.58 41.72 3.24
CA LEU A 647 35.76 41.33 4.02
C LEU A 647 37.09 41.61 3.31
N ASP A 648 37.12 41.59 1.97
CA ASP A 648 38.32 41.89 1.17
C ASP A 648 38.52 43.41 0.91
N ASN A 649 37.58 44.27 1.36
CA ASN A 649 37.69 45.74 1.34
C ASN A 649 37.74 46.40 2.76
N PRO A 650 38.62 46.01 3.70
CA PRO A 650 38.81 46.75 4.93
C PRO A 650 39.96 47.77 4.75
N LEU A 651 39.62 49.05 4.62
CA LEU A 651 40.51 50.20 4.85
C LEU A 651 41.78 50.29 3.98
N ASP A 652 41.64 50.74 2.73
CA ASP A 652 42.75 51.37 1.98
C ASP A 652 42.32 52.74 1.47
N SER A 653 42.26 53.71 2.38
CA SER A 653 42.35 55.14 2.05
C SER A 653 42.53 55.94 3.34
N LEU A 654 43.77 56.28 3.66
CA LEU A 654 44.25 57.54 4.28
C LEU A 654 45.61 57.30 4.95
N ALA A 655 46.67 57.35 4.16
CA ALA A 655 48.02 57.58 4.65
C ALA A 655 48.70 58.58 3.70
N ILE A 656 48.55 59.88 3.97
CA ILE A 656 49.48 60.95 3.55
C ILE A 656 49.49 62.06 4.62
N ASP A 657 50.67 62.26 5.19
CA ASP A 657 51.33 63.44 5.80
C ASP A 657 50.70 64.27 6.93
N ALA A 658 51.38 64.31 8.09
CA ALA A 658 52.17 65.48 8.54
C ALA A 658 52.82 65.24 9.93
N ALA A 659 53.91 65.96 10.17
CA ALA A 659 54.95 65.69 11.15
C ALA A 659 54.75 66.25 12.58
N SER A 660 55.51 65.63 13.50
CA SER A 660 56.20 66.21 14.68
C SER A 660 55.42 66.88 15.83
N VAL A 661 55.59 66.37 17.06
CA VAL A 661 56.32 67.00 18.21
C VAL A 661 55.86 66.44 19.58
N SER A 662 56.86 65.95 20.33
CA SER A 662 57.03 65.81 21.80
C SER A 662 55.91 65.28 22.74
N GLY A 663 56.25 64.18 23.43
CA GLY A 663 56.58 64.22 24.87
C GLY A 663 55.44 64.11 25.90
N GLY A 664 55.46 63.03 26.69
CA GLY A 664 54.85 62.99 28.03
C GLY A 664 54.11 61.69 28.37
N GLN A 665 54.75 60.84 29.18
CA GLN A 665 54.06 59.90 30.08
C GLN A 665 53.52 60.68 31.30
N PRO A 666 52.43 60.24 31.98
CA PRO A 666 52.55 59.13 32.93
C PRO A 666 51.33 58.19 33.07
N GLN A 667 51.59 57.15 33.86
CA GLN A 667 50.81 55.98 34.30
C GLN A 667 49.57 56.27 35.20
N PRO A 668 48.76 55.25 35.59
CA PRO A 668 47.30 55.24 35.71
C PRO A 668 46.76 55.32 37.14
N LEU A 669 45.44 55.57 37.30
CA LEU A 669 44.68 55.30 38.54
C LEU A 669 43.20 54.95 38.25
N PHE A 670 42.88 53.68 38.52
CA PHE A 670 41.67 53.07 39.09
C PHE A 670 40.22 53.58 38.89
N SER A 671 39.39 52.59 38.54
CA SER A 671 38.08 52.21 39.12
C SER A 671 36.78 52.94 38.75
N GLY A 672 35.83 52.15 38.25
CA GLY A 672 34.41 52.34 38.59
C GLY A 672 33.39 52.04 37.50
N ASN A 673 33.14 50.75 37.28
CA ASN A 673 32.01 50.11 36.58
C ASN A 673 30.80 50.96 36.12
N GLY A 674 30.46 50.76 34.84
CA GLY A 674 29.15 50.20 34.48
C GLY A 674 28.02 51.19 34.19
N LEU A 675 27.80 51.46 32.91
CA LEU A 675 26.47 51.43 32.24
C LEU A 675 26.69 51.68 30.75
N LEU A 676 26.53 50.62 29.95
CA LEU A 676 26.51 50.67 28.50
C LEU A 676 25.24 51.38 28.05
N GLN A 677 25.34 52.66 27.68
CA GLN A 677 24.30 53.34 26.92
C GLN A 677 24.92 54.13 25.76
N SER A 678 24.36 53.83 24.58
CA SER A 678 24.42 54.59 23.32
C SER A 678 25.80 55.02 22.81
N GLY A 679 26.39 54.15 21.99
CA GLY A 679 27.32 54.56 20.94
C GLY A 679 26.73 54.13 19.59
N LEU A 680 26.39 55.10 18.75
CA LEU A 680 25.99 54.90 17.35
C LEU A 680 26.89 53.88 16.64
N LYS A 681 26.31 52.94 15.87
CA LYS A 681 27.07 52.16 14.89
C LYS A 681 26.88 52.75 13.49
N PRO A 682 27.91 53.38 12.90
CA PRO A 682 27.90 53.89 11.53
C PRO A 682 28.23 52.76 10.54
N TRP A 683 27.27 51.88 10.24
CA TRP A 683 27.42 50.83 9.21
C TRP A 683 26.12 50.59 8.43
N GLN A 684 25.63 51.64 7.76
CA GLN A 684 24.80 51.50 6.56
C GLN A 684 25.62 52.02 5.36
N LYS A 685 26.75 51.37 5.05
CA LYS A 685 27.38 51.51 3.72
C LYS A 685 26.74 50.48 2.80
N LEU A 686 26.33 50.94 1.61
CA LEU A 686 25.57 50.21 0.61
C LEU A 686 26.03 48.75 0.49
N ARG A 687 25.17 47.79 0.86
CA ARG A 687 25.40 46.40 0.45
C ARG A 687 25.31 46.37 -1.08
N PRO A 688 26.35 45.94 -1.80
CA PRO A 688 26.26 45.81 -3.24
C PRO A 688 25.14 44.81 -3.56
N SER A 689 24.22 45.19 -4.44
CA SER A 689 23.26 44.25 -5.01
C SER A 689 24.04 43.30 -5.93
N ILE A 690 24.00 42.01 -5.67
CA ILE A 690 24.74 41.01 -6.45
C ILE A 690 23.76 40.12 -7.19
N GLU A 691 24.00 39.94 -8.48
CA GLU A 691 23.29 38.97 -9.31
C GLU A 691 24.19 37.76 -9.56
N ILE A 692 23.62 36.56 -9.38
CA ILE A 692 24.25 35.30 -9.78
C ILE A 692 23.67 34.89 -11.14
N LEU A 693 24.55 34.55 -12.07
CA LEU A 693 24.21 34.14 -13.41
C LEU A 693 24.74 32.73 -13.71
N CYS A 694 24.06 32.03 -14.59
CA CYS A 694 24.53 30.76 -15.13
C CYS A 694 24.35 30.75 -16.65
N ASN A 695 25.24 30.06 -17.36
CA ASN A 695 25.18 30.01 -18.81
C ASN A 695 23.99 29.17 -19.23
N SER A 696 23.00 29.79 -19.88
CA SER A 696 21.86 29.10 -20.47
C SER A 696 22.02 29.07 -21.99
N GLN A 697 21.98 27.89 -22.59
CA GLN A 697 22.06 27.72 -24.06
C GLN A 697 20.79 28.17 -24.81
N ALA A 698 19.89 28.95 -24.18
CA ALA A 698 18.62 29.37 -24.76
C ALA A 698 18.81 30.46 -25.85
N SER A 699 19.26 30.03 -27.03
CA SER A 699 18.78 30.42 -28.38
C SER A 699 19.89 30.18 -29.42
N GLN A 700 19.92 28.99 -30.04
CA GLN A 700 20.66 28.76 -31.29
C GLN A 700 20.03 29.47 -32.50
N THR A 701 19.29 30.56 -32.30
CA THR A 701 18.66 31.36 -33.36
C THR A 701 19.30 32.74 -33.55
N SER A 702 20.27 33.12 -32.71
CA SER A 702 21.04 34.35 -32.86
C SER A 702 22.31 34.10 -33.70
N ARG A 703 22.52 34.90 -34.75
CA ARG A 703 23.63 34.82 -35.71
C ARG A 703 24.98 35.32 -35.16
N ASP A 704 25.12 35.56 -33.86
CA ASP A 704 26.36 36.05 -33.26
C ASP A 704 26.91 35.06 -32.21
N PRO A 705 28.04 34.37 -32.49
CA PRO A 705 28.66 33.41 -31.57
C PRO A 705 29.38 34.06 -30.37
N THR A 706 29.36 35.39 -30.25
CA THR A 706 30.17 36.13 -29.26
C THR A 706 29.39 36.58 -28.01
N ILE A 707 28.06 36.42 -27.98
CA ILE A 707 27.23 36.80 -26.84
C ILE A 707 26.85 35.55 -26.03
N ALA A 708 27.64 35.23 -25.01
CA ALA A 708 27.21 34.29 -23.99
C ALA A 708 25.97 34.88 -23.29
N LEU A 709 24.77 34.35 -23.56
CA LEU A 709 23.58 34.72 -22.82
C LEU A 709 23.67 34.15 -21.40
N PHE A 710 24.04 35.01 -20.47
CA PHE A 710 23.99 34.71 -19.05
C PHE A 710 22.56 34.88 -18.54
N LEU A 711 21.98 33.81 -17.99
CA LEU A 711 20.67 33.85 -17.34
C LEU A 711 20.85 34.29 -15.89
N VAL A 712 20.17 35.36 -15.47
CA VAL A 712 20.10 35.75 -14.05
C VAL A 712 19.27 34.71 -13.30
N LEU A 713 19.85 34.11 -12.27
CA LEU A 713 19.20 33.09 -11.47
C LEU A 713 18.29 33.71 -10.42
N SER A 714 17.10 33.14 -10.23
CA SER A 714 16.22 33.54 -9.12
C SER A 714 16.87 33.19 -7.76
N PRO A 715 16.81 34.07 -6.75
CA PRO A 715 17.38 33.82 -5.42
C PRO A 715 16.83 32.57 -4.73
N ASP A 716 15.59 32.17 -5.05
CA ASP A 716 14.91 31.03 -4.45
C ASP A 716 15.30 29.67 -5.07
N MET A 717 15.93 29.68 -6.26
CA MET A 717 16.35 28.44 -6.91
C MET A 717 17.41 27.71 -6.08
N SER A 718 17.28 26.40 -5.96
CA SER A 718 18.31 25.54 -5.37
C SER A 718 19.41 25.19 -6.38
N LEU A 719 20.63 24.90 -5.90
CA LEU A 719 21.72 24.43 -6.76
C LEU A 719 21.36 23.18 -7.57
N ALA A 720 20.55 22.28 -6.99
CA ALA A 720 20.02 21.12 -7.71
C ALA A 720 19.15 21.52 -8.91
N THR A 721 18.29 22.52 -8.73
CA THR A 721 17.39 23.04 -9.77
C THR A 721 18.18 23.69 -10.88
N VAL A 722 19.17 24.52 -10.53
CA VAL A 722 20.08 25.14 -11.49
C VAL A 722 20.82 24.06 -12.29
N ARG A 723 21.33 23.02 -11.60
CA ARG A 723 22.04 21.92 -12.26
C ARG A 723 21.14 21.08 -13.18
N ALA A 724 19.87 20.90 -12.82
CA ALA A 724 18.94 20.05 -13.56
C ALA A 724 18.37 20.75 -14.81
N TYR A 725 18.02 22.03 -14.70
CA TYR A 725 17.26 22.73 -15.75
C TYR A 725 18.03 23.83 -16.47
N VAL A 726 18.99 24.49 -15.81
CA VAL A 726 19.75 25.61 -16.40
C VAL A 726 21.07 25.11 -16.98
N TRP A 727 21.84 24.33 -16.20
CA TRP A 727 23.16 23.84 -16.60
C TRP A 727 23.09 22.49 -17.32
N LYS A 728 23.13 22.52 -18.66
CA LYS A 728 23.02 21.33 -19.51
C LYS A 728 24.35 20.60 -19.79
N LYS A 729 25.48 21.12 -19.30
CA LYS A 729 26.80 20.50 -19.53
C LYS A 729 27.06 19.34 -18.56
N PRO A 730 27.87 18.33 -18.95
CA PRO A 730 28.26 17.24 -18.05
C PRO A 730 29.25 17.67 -16.96
N GLU A 731 29.96 18.78 -17.18
CA GLU A 731 30.95 19.35 -16.27
C GLU A 731 30.35 19.86 -14.95
N ASP A 732 31.21 20.19 -13.99
CA ASP A 732 30.83 20.87 -12.76
C ASP A 732 30.08 22.17 -13.06
N LEU A 733 29.16 22.55 -12.18
CA LEU A 733 28.35 23.75 -12.35
C LEU A 733 29.25 25.00 -12.29
N ILE A 734 29.11 25.92 -13.26
CA ILE A 734 29.80 27.21 -13.22
C ILE A 734 28.78 28.32 -13.00
N LEU A 735 28.96 29.08 -11.92
CA LEU A 735 28.17 30.25 -11.57
C LEU A 735 29.01 31.50 -11.74
N ASN A 736 28.43 32.54 -12.33
CA ASN A 736 29.06 33.83 -12.52
C ASN A 736 28.38 34.86 -11.61
N TYR A 737 29.11 35.85 -11.10
CA TYR A 737 28.52 36.93 -10.31
C TYR A 737 28.91 38.31 -10.85
N ARG A 738 28.00 39.28 -10.68
CA ARG A 738 28.24 40.71 -11.00
C ARG A 738 27.52 41.61 -10.01
N VAL A 739 27.99 42.85 -9.88
CA VAL A 739 27.29 43.90 -9.12
C VAL A 739 26.15 44.44 -10.00
N ALA A 740 24.92 44.36 -9.51
CA ALA A 740 23.77 44.95 -10.16
C ALA A 740 23.82 46.47 -9.99
N ILE A 741 23.74 47.18 -11.11
CA ILE A 741 23.60 48.64 -11.12
C ILE A 741 22.12 48.91 -10.85
N ALA A 742 21.81 49.57 -9.73
CA ALA A 742 20.45 50.02 -9.44
C ALA A 742 19.97 50.92 -10.58
N ARG A 743 18.91 50.52 -11.28
CA ARG A 743 18.20 51.37 -12.24
C ARG A 743 17.09 52.13 -11.54
#